data_AF-A0A4R5TSA2-F1
#
_entry.id   AF-A0A4R5TSA2-F1
#
_cell.length_a   1.000
_cell.length_b   1.000
_cell.length_c   1.000
_cell.angle_alpha   90.00
_cell.angle_beta   90.00
_cell.angle_gamma   90.00
#
_symmetry.space_group_name_H-M   'P 1'
#
loop_
_entity.id
_entity.type
_entity.pdbx_description
1 polymer ?
#
loop_
_entity_poly.entity_id
_entity_poly.type
_entity_poly.pdbx_seq_one_letter_code
_entity_poly.pdbx_strand_id
1 'polypeptide(L)'
;MPSSARAESSTLQHRRRGACVRERRGHRGGCTRPRNCDAREVTEMWATLASTIGRVAREARTVFRKSPWHWLALVTTATLAALLTLYPATRISFELRGDGVYQVFHDDGVGFSEARSGWRNSGPVDLTGGLAARAFRVDPPADSFFSVCAPVRSLRWLPGIGGRMGFAPEPVASLGVQPAPGAPGCASWDVEAGHPDPQVVFAVPPAFGGSTLAKALTIARYFLWTLAFFAAAGAAGRMGAGDRQRIARCSYTIYGWLDRRLAHLFLVLGLAIGVAFIAIRPPGAVPDEFAHASKIALMAAGQLVGADEGRERPNLLDNYGPFQEVYGRKFSPAELEAVVTAPLACADTARKGVAAPAGASPLMYLSPWAGHTLTCRLDGGFGLYYYGSQLVNLFLFLFLGFIGLKWAGFGRWPLFVIASLPMSLYLATSLSYDANMLALCIAYLGVVSGAWSRRISIVRAQWALLGLGLLLALSKPLMGWIFFAPWICFAVVRGGWLIRLRWLLLSSLLPAAVHASWIFRLSRGSDGYVRPDVESVNGMEALIASPLSYLQMIASTAFSNTGAVILKGVVGVFGWLDTYPPNYFYSTAALAIFGSLALNSQAKPSGLKAGVFAWSIAIMVIAIMCIPFYAYWTQPQSPVIEGLQGRYFIPLLAFVAMFCSFSVPIALRGVAAALVIVSIPVMSAIALTSIISRYY
;
A
#
# COMPACT_ATOMS: atom_id res chain seq x y z
N MET A 1 29.86 -52.09 37.03
CA MET A 1 28.67 -52.91 36.70
C MET A 1 28.03 -53.37 38.00
N PRO A 2 26.70 -53.58 38.10
CA PRO A 2 25.65 -53.33 37.09
C PRO A 2 24.37 -52.62 37.65
N SER A 3 23.35 -52.50 36.80
CA SER A 3 21.87 -52.64 36.98
C SER A 3 21.24 -52.85 38.39
N SER A 4 19.95 -52.56 38.64
CA SER A 4 18.87 -51.84 37.90
C SER A 4 17.56 -51.75 38.73
N ALA A 5 16.60 -50.95 38.24
CA ALA A 5 15.31 -50.61 38.85
C ALA A 5 14.33 -51.74 39.26
N ARG A 6 13.53 -51.43 40.30
CA ARG A 6 12.11 -51.76 40.58
C ARG A 6 11.62 -50.72 41.63
N ALA A 7 10.44 -50.07 41.62
CA ALA A 7 9.07 -50.46 41.28
C ALA A 7 8.46 -51.44 42.31
N GLU A 8 7.30 -51.22 42.94
CA GLU A 8 6.36 -50.08 42.91
C GLU A 8 5.36 -50.18 44.10
N SER A 9 4.58 -49.12 44.36
CA SER A 9 3.39 -49.11 45.27
C SER A 9 3.63 -49.39 46.77
N SER A 10 2.63 -49.35 47.66
CA SER A 10 1.70 -48.25 48.02
C SER A 10 0.97 -48.63 49.32
N THR A 11 0.67 -47.70 50.24
CA THR A 11 -0.40 -47.90 51.24
C THR A 11 -0.88 -46.60 51.89
N LEU A 12 -2.11 -46.64 52.40
CA LEU A 12 -2.89 -45.53 52.96
C LEU A 12 -2.99 -45.64 54.51
N GLN A 13 -3.67 -44.67 55.11
CA GLN A 13 -4.15 -44.62 56.52
C GLN A 13 -3.13 -44.03 57.54
N HIS A 14 -3.54 -43.31 58.59
CA HIS A 14 -4.89 -43.12 59.17
C HIS A 14 -5.06 -41.74 59.87
N ARG A 15 -6.29 -41.17 59.84
CA ARG A 15 -7.13 -40.58 60.94
C ARG A 15 -6.45 -39.78 62.10
N ARG A 16 -7.07 -38.76 62.76
CA ARG A 16 -8.50 -38.35 62.91
C ARG A 16 -8.69 -36.99 63.66
N ARG A 17 -9.96 -36.53 63.75
CA ARG A 17 -10.56 -35.45 64.61
C ARG A 17 -10.30 -34.00 64.12
N GLY A 18 -11.22 -33.04 64.30
CA GLY A 18 -12.59 -33.05 64.89
C GLY A 18 -13.57 -32.09 64.16
N ALA A 19 -14.87 -32.06 64.50
CA ALA A 19 -15.90 -31.34 63.73
C ALA A 19 -17.19 -30.94 64.51
N CYS A 20 -17.89 -29.88 64.04
CA CYS A 20 -19.24 -29.36 64.37
C CYS A 20 -19.59 -28.17 63.41
N VAL A 21 -20.80 -27.61 63.21
CA VAL A 21 -22.23 -28.03 63.31
C VAL A 21 -23.12 -26.99 62.53
N ARG A 22 -24.38 -27.22 62.08
CA ARG A 22 -24.80 -28.07 60.93
C ARG A 22 -26.30 -27.88 60.47
N GLU A 23 -26.81 -26.65 60.28
CA GLU A 23 -28.19 -26.37 59.76
C GLU A 23 -28.17 -25.47 58.50
N ARG A 24 -28.93 -25.63 57.39
CA ARG A 24 -30.36 -25.95 57.09
C ARG A 24 -31.31 -24.78 57.40
N ARG A 25 -32.21 -24.28 56.51
CA ARG A 25 -32.77 -24.68 55.17
C ARG A 25 -33.23 -23.40 54.41
N GLY A 26 -33.43 -23.42 53.09
CA GLY A 26 -34.53 -22.63 52.46
C GLY A 26 -34.32 -21.76 51.19
N HIS A 27 -34.38 -22.38 50.00
CA HIS A 27 -35.20 -21.97 48.82
C HIS A 27 -35.04 -20.63 48.01
N ARG A 28 -35.12 -20.79 46.67
CA ARG A 28 -35.53 -19.86 45.57
C ARG A 28 -34.57 -18.74 45.09
N GLY A 29 -34.69 -18.40 43.79
CA GLY A 29 -34.34 -17.07 43.24
C GLY A 29 -33.05 -16.94 42.43
N GLY A 30 -32.96 -17.56 41.24
CA GLY A 30 -31.80 -17.38 40.34
C GLY A 30 -31.86 -16.11 39.50
N CYS A 31 -31.29 -14.99 39.97
CA CYS A 31 -31.04 -13.79 39.15
C CYS A 31 -29.62 -13.25 39.37
N THR A 32 -28.68 -13.61 38.50
CA THR A 32 -27.31 -13.08 38.51
C THR A 32 -27.28 -11.65 37.96
N ARG A 33 -27.38 -10.65 38.85
CA ARG A 33 -26.97 -9.27 38.54
C ARG A 33 -25.47 -9.24 38.16
N PRO A 34 -25.01 -8.24 37.37
CA PRO A 34 -23.59 -8.05 37.12
C PRO A 34 -22.83 -7.90 38.44
N ARG A 35 -21.62 -8.45 38.53
CA ARG A 35 -20.69 -8.06 39.60
C ARG A 35 -20.21 -6.65 39.26
N ASN A 36 -20.58 -5.67 40.08
CA ASN A 36 -19.90 -4.38 40.07
C ASN A 36 -18.41 -4.62 40.34
N CYS A 37 -17.53 -4.02 39.54
CA CYS A 37 -16.10 -3.99 39.86
C CYS A 37 -15.93 -3.30 41.21
N ASP A 38 -15.27 -3.96 42.17
CA ASP A 38 -15.04 -3.34 43.47
C ASP A 38 -14.11 -2.13 43.29
N ALA A 39 -14.45 -1.01 43.93
CA ALA A 39 -13.62 0.20 43.91
C ALA A 39 -12.19 -0.10 44.42
N ARG A 40 -12.02 -1.12 45.28
CA ARG A 40 -10.70 -1.63 45.71
C ARG A 40 -9.89 -2.21 44.55
N GLU A 41 -10.45 -3.14 43.76
CA GLU A 41 -9.72 -3.71 42.61
C GLU A 41 -9.32 -2.63 41.59
N VAL A 42 -10.21 -1.66 41.36
CA VAL A 42 -9.93 -0.53 40.46
C VAL A 42 -8.83 0.37 41.04
N THR A 43 -8.86 0.72 42.32
CA THR A 43 -7.81 1.53 42.96
C THR A 43 -6.47 0.78 43.09
N GLU A 44 -6.46 -0.53 43.34
CA GLU A 44 -5.23 -1.34 43.32
C GLU A 44 -4.64 -1.45 41.90
N MET A 45 -5.47 -1.59 40.86
CA MET A 45 -5.01 -1.56 39.48
C MET A 45 -4.43 -0.18 39.12
N TRP A 46 -5.08 0.92 39.50
CA TRP A 46 -4.54 2.28 39.30
C TRP A 46 -3.29 2.55 40.13
N ALA A 47 -3.18 2.05 41.36
CA ALA A 47 -1.97 2.16 42.18
C ALA A 47 -0.80 1.33 41.60
N THR A 48 -1.09 0.15 41.06
CA THR A 48 -0.10 -0.70 40.36
C THR A 48 0.34 -0.04 39.05
N LEU A 49 -0.58 0.54 38.29
CA LEU A 49 -0.27 1.27 37.06
C LEU A 49 0.50 2.56 37.36
N ALA A 50 0.08 3.36 38.35
CA ALA A 50 0.74 4.61 38.75
C ALA A 50 2.12 4.37 39.39
N SER A 51 2.30 3.30 40.16
CA SER A 51 3.62 2.92 40.68
C SER A 51 4.54 2.37 39.58
N THR A 52 3.99 1.65 38.58
CA THR A 52 4.73 1.19 37.40
C THR A 52 5.13 2.35 36.51
N ILE A 53 4.19 3.22 36.12
CA ILE A 53 4.45 4.46 35.39
C ILE A 53 5.42 5.35 36.19
N GLY A 54 5.25 5.47 37.50
CA GLY A 54 6.15 6.22 38.37
C GLY A 54 7.55 5.60 38.48
N ARG A 55 7.70 4.28 38.35
CA ARG A 55 9.00 3.60 38.29
C ARG A 55 9.65 3.80 36.92
N VAL A 56 8.92 3.53 35.83
CA VAL A 56 9.33 3.78 34.44
C VAL A 56 9.68 5.26 34.21
N ALA A 57 8.93 6.20 34.79
CA ALA A 57 9.19 7.63 34.67
C ALA A 57 10.39 8.10 35.52
N ARG A 58 10.68 7.45 36.66
CA ARG A 58 11.91 7.70 37.43
C ARG A 58 13.12 7.11 36.73
N GLU A 59 13.03 5.88 36.25
CA GLU A 59 14.07 5.24 35.42
C GLU A 59 14.31 6.06 34.14
N ALA A 60 13.27 6.42 33.39
CA ALA A 60 13.35 7.30 32.24
C ALA A 60 13.97 8.65 32.60
N ARG A 61 13.55 9.34 33.67
CA ARG A 61 14.21 10.60 34.12
C ARG A 61 15.69 10.39 34.44
N THR A 62 16.10 9.26 35.04
CA THR A 62 17.53 8.97 35.26
C THR A 62 18.28 8.61 33.97
N VAL A 63 17.61 8.05 32.96
CA VAL A 63 18.16 7.67 31.65
C VAL A 63 18.31 8.91 30.73
N PHE A 64 17.30 9.77 30.67
CA PHE A 64 17.34 11.08 30.02
C PHE A 64 18.43 11.99 30.62
N ARG A 65 18.59 12.00 31.96
CA ARG A 65 19.56 12.87 32.66
C ARG A 65 21.01 12.35 32.67
N LYS A 66 21.31 11.17 32.09
CA LYS A 66 22.64 10.53 32.15
C LYS A 66 23.29 10.19 30.80
N SER A 67 22.68 10.51 29.67
CA SER A 67 23.22 10.10 28.37
C SER A 67 23.05 11.17 27.28
N PRO A 68 24.16 11.64 26.65
CA PRO A 68 24.08 12.58 25.52
C PRO A 68 23.45 11.93 24.27
N TRP A 69 23.21 10.62 24.29
CA TRP A 69 22.56 9.91 23.18
C TRP A 69 21.06 10.10 23.12
N HIS A 70 20.39 10.52 24.21
CA HIS A 70 19.01 10.99 24.12
C HIS A 70 18.96 12.35 23.46
N TRP A 71 19.94 13.23 23.72
CA TRP A 71 20.13 14.44 22.93
C TRP A 71 20.48 14.11 21.48
N LEU A 72 21.38 13.17 21.18
CA LEU A 72 21.68 12.82 19.78
C LEU A 72 20.46 12.19 19.07
N ALA A 73 19.68 11.33 19.73
CA ALA A 73 18.45 10.77 19.15
C ALA A 73 17.38 11.84 18.95
N LEU A 74 17.11 12.68 19.96
CA LEU A 74 16.17 13.79 19.88
C LEU A 74 16.59 14.80 18.81
N VAL A 75 17.88 15.16 18.73
CA VAL A 75 18.44 16.03 17.69
C VAL A 75 18.41 15.35 16.34
N THR A 76 18.73 14.07 16.20
CA THR A 76 18.64 13.40 14.88
C THR A 76 17.19 13.33 14.39
N THR A 77 16.22 13.03 15.26
CA THR A 77 14.80 13.03 14.93
C THR A 77 14.24 14.44 14.71
N ALA A 78 14.66 15.44 15.48
CA ALA A 78 14.25 16.84 15.32
C ALA A 78 14.93 17.51 14.12
N THR A 79 16.16 17.13 13.77
CA THR A 79 16.84 17.55 12.54
C THR A 79 16.25 16.84 11.33
N LEU A 80 15.83 15.56 11.44
CA LEU A 80 14.97 14.96 10.42
C LEU A 80 13.67 15.75 10.27
N ALA A 81 12.93 15.98 11.35
CA ALA A 81 11.68 16.74 11.30
C ALA A 81 11.89 18.14 10.69
N ALA A 82 12.89 18.90 11.16
CA ALA A 82 13.24 20.21 10.63
C ALA A 82 13.61 20.19 9.14
N LEU A 83 14.41 19.21 8.69
CA LEU A 83 14.76 19.03 7.28
C LEU A 83 13.60 18.51 6.41
N LEU A 84 12.53 18.01 7.02
CA LEU A 84 11.29 17.61 6.34
C LEU A 84 10.23 18.73 6.37
N THR A 85 10.32 19.69 7.30
CA THR A 85 9.51 20.92 7.31
C THR A 85 10.12 22.08 6.51
N LEU A 86 11.44 22.11 6.31
CA LEU A 86 12.15 23.16 5.56
C LEU A 86 12.06 22.97 4.03
N TYR A 87 10.82 22.91 3.53
CA TYR A 87 10.52 23.04 2.10
C TYR A 87 10.06 24.48 1.80
N PRO A 88 10.93 25.36 1.26
CA PRO A 88 10.46 26.61 0.67
C PRO A 88 9.61 26.29 -0.57
N ALA A 89 8.31 26.58 -0.48
CA ALA A 89 7.39 26.41 -1.61
C ALA A 89 7.55 27.56 -2.62
N THR A 90 7.52 27.22 -3.90
CA THR A 90 7.57 28.17 -5.00
C THR A 90 6.16 28.75 -5.18
N ARG A 91 5.89 29.95 -4.64
CA ARG A 91 4.64 30.68 -4.92
C ARG A 91 4.69 31.29 -6.32
N ILE A 92 3.64 31.04 -7.09
CA ILE A 92 3.38 31.62 -8.40
C ILE A 92 2.01 32.29 -8.32
N SER A 93 1.93 33.58 -8.60
CA SER A 93 0.69 34.35 -8.55
C SER A 93 0.40 35.00 -9.90
N PHE A 94 -0.82 34.81 -10.39
CA PHE A 94 -1.36 35.38 -11.62
C PHE A 94 -2.88 35.57 -11.50
N GLU A 95 -3.50 36.16 -12.51
CA GLU A 95 -4.93 36.42 -12.61
C GLU A 95 -5.46 35.86 -13.94
N LEU A 96 -6.56 35.11 -13.89
CA LEU A 96 -7.27 34.62 -15.07
C LEU A 96 -8.43 35.56 -15.41
N ARG A 97 -8.59 35.93 -16.68
CA ARG A 97 -9.72 36.73 -17.17
C ARG A 97 -10.27 36.17 -18.47
N GLY A 98 -11.58 36.01 -18.52
CA GLY A 98 -12.34 35.38 -19.60
C GLY A 98 -13.58 34.71 -19.04
N ASP A 99 -14.32 34.05 -19.93
CA ASP A 99 -15.58 33.40 -19.61
C ASP A 99 -15.44 31.89 -19.35
N GLY A 100 -16.23 31.39 -18.40
CA GLY A 100 -16.27 29.96 -18.03
C GLY A 100 -15.37 29.57 -16.85
N VAL A 101 -15.01 28.28 -16.78
CA VAL A 101 -14.26 27.67 -15.68
C VAL A 101 -13.02 26.98 -16.23
N TYR A 102 -11.86 27.35 -15.70
CA TYR A 102 -10.54 26.88 -16.09
C TYR A 102 -10.06 25.76 -15.16
N GLN A 103 -9.45 24.71 -15.68
CA GLN A 103 -8.74 23.73 -14.87
C GLN A 103 -7.25 24.12 -14.80
N VAL A 104 -6.76 24.46 -13.59
CA VAL A 104 -5.41 24.99 -13.39
C VAL A 104 -4.51 23.97 -12.69
N PHE A 105 -3.42 23.56 -13.34
CA PHE A 105 -2.48 22.54 -12.89
C PHE A 105 -1.15 23.18 -12.50
N HIS A 106 -0.46 22.60 -11.52
CA HIS A 106 0.92 22.94 -11.20
C HIS A 106 1.83 21.70 -11.29
N ASP A 107 3.04 21.87 -11.82
CA ASP A 107 4.10 20.88 -11.71
C ASP A 107 4.70 20.91 -10.30
N ASP A 108 4.84 19.74 -9.65
CA ASP A 108 5.52 19.58 -8.35
C ASP A 108 6.97 19.09 -8.49
N GLY A 109 7.43 18.87 -9.72
CA GLY A 109 8.66 18.17 -10.09
C GLY A 109 8.43 16.76 -10.64
N VAL A 110 7.17 16.33 -10.80
CA VAL A 110 6.77 15.02 -11.35
C VAL A 110 5.90 15.19 -12.62
N GLY A 111 5.55 16.41 -13.00
CA GLY A 111 4.62 16.73 -14.08
C GLY A 111 3.23 17.15 -13.58
N PHE A 112 2.35 17.49 -14.53
CA PHE A 112 0.95 17.83 -14.25
C PHE A 112 0.14 16.61 -13.81
N SER A 113 -0.94 16.86 -13.06
CA SER A 113 -1.88 15.83 -12.62
C SER A 113 -3.22 16.48 -12.30
N GLU A 114 -4.31 15.97 -12.86
CA GLU A 114 -5.68 16.44 -12.60
C GLU A 114 -6.00 16.46 -11.10
N ALA A 115 -5.46 15.48 -10.38
CA ALA A 115 -5.53 15.36 -8.92
C ALA A 115 -4.98 16.56 -8.13
N ARG A 116 -4.00 17.26 -8.71
CA ARG A 116 -3.35 18.46 -8.16
C ARG A 116 -3.78 19.74 -8.87
N SER A 117 -4.72 19.62 -9.81
CA SER A 117 -5.36 20.76 -10.46
C SER A 117 -6.47 21.35 -9.58
N GLY A 118 -6.82 22.61 -9.82
CA GLY A 118 -7.99 23.23 -9.26
C GLY A 118 -8.84 23.86 -10.34
N TRP A 119 -10.13 23.56 -10.35
CA TRP A 119 -11.12 24.29 -11.13
C TRP A 119 -11.27 25.70 -10.55
N ARG A 120 -11.24 26.71 -11.43
CA ARG A 120 -11.24 28.15 -11.10
C ARG A 120 -12.06 28.92 -12.12
N ASN A 121 -12.92 29.81 -11.64
CA ASN A 121 -13.47 30.88 -12.48
C ASN A 121 -12.38 31.93 -12.75
N SER A 122 -12.67 32.93 -13.58
CA SER A 122 -11.83 34.13 -13.68
C SER A 122 -11.66 34.83 -12.32
N GLY A 123 -10.45 35.35 -12.07
CA GLY A 123 -10.00 35.87 -10.78
C GLY A 123 -8.53 35.53 -10.46
N PRO A 124 -8.05 35.89 -9.25
CA PRO A 124 -6.67 35.65 -8.82
C PRO A 124 -6.39 34.17 -8.50
N VAL A 125 -5.21 33.70 -8.91
CA VAL A 125 -4.74 32.32 -8.73
C VAL A 125 -3.35 32.32 -8.08
N ASP A 126 -3.30 31.85 -6.82
CA ASP A 126 -2.08 31.52 -6.09
C ASP A 126 -1.80 30.01 -6.23
N LEU A 127 -0.67 29.63 -6.83
CA LEU A 127 -0.17 28.25 -6.87
C LEU A 127 1.08 28.11 -5.98
N THR A 128 1.14 27.06 -5.15
CA THR A 128 2.32 26.72 -4.33
C THR A 128 2.95 25.42 -4.81
N GLY A 129 3.92 25.53 -5.72
CA GLY A 129 4.70 24.39 -6.21
C GLY A 129 5.84 23.99 -5.26
N GLY A 130 6.37 22.78 -5.44
CA GLY A 130 7.61 22.37 -4.78
C GLY A 130 8.86 23.06 -5.34
N LEU A 131 10.01 22.85 -4.69
CA LEU A 131 11.34 23.31 -5.16
C LEU A 131 11.75 22.83 -6.57
N ALA A 132 11.00 21.88 -7.14
CA ALA A 132 11.25 21.29 -8.46
C ALA A 132 10.20 21.71 -9.52
N ALA A 133 9.23 22.55 -9.16
CA ALA A 133 8.20 23.07 -10.05
C ALA A 133 8.81 23.87 -11.22
N ARG A 134 8.51 23.47 -12.46
CA ARG A 134 9.00 24.12 -13.69
C ARG A 134 7.92 24.77 -14.52
N ALA A 135 6.65 24.44 -14.28
CA ALA A 135 5.55 24.92 -15.10
C ALA A 135 4.21 24.94 -14.34
N PHE A 136 3.24 25.67 -14.89
CA PHE A 136 1.81 25.48 -14.63
C PHE A 136 1.08 25.33 -15.98
N ARG A 137 -0.10 24.73 -15.97
CA ARG A 137 -0.95 24.54 -17.15
C ARG A 137 -2.35 25.07 -16.85
N VAL A 138 -2.99 25.69 -17.84
CA VAL A 138 -4.36 26.20 -17.77
C VAL A 138 -5.12 25.61 -18.94
N ASP A 139 -6.20 24.90 -18.64
CA ASP A 139 -7.07 24.28 -19.64
C ASP A 139 -8.41 25.05 -19.60
N PRO A 140 -8.71 25.86 -20.64
CA PRO A 140 -9.97 26.58 -20.75
C PRO A 140 -11.11 25.71 -21.30
N PRO A 141 -12.37 26.19 -21.20
CA PRO A 141 -13.46 25.64 -22.00
C PRO A 141 -13.15 25.71 -23.51
N ALA A 142 -13.73 24.79 -24.28
CA ALA A 142 -13.89 24.99 -25.73
C ALA A 142 -14.74 26.25 -25.99
N ASP A 143 -14.57 26.85 -27.17
CA ASP A 143 -15.30 28.05 -27.62
C ASP A 143 -15.19 29.24 -26.65
N SER A 144 -14.01 29.43 -26.02
CA SER A 144 -13.80 30.49 -25.03
C SER A 144 -12.56 31.34 -25.29
N PHE A 145 -12.71 32.65 -25.09
CA PHE A 145 -11.60 33.59 -25.00
C PHE A 145 -11.09 33.67 -23.57
N PHE A 146 -9.77 33.59 -23.38
CA PHE A 146 -9.17 33.79 -22.06
C PHE A 146 -7.80 34.49 -22.10
N SER A 147 -7.41 35.02 -20.96
CA SER A 147 -6.16 35.74 -20.78
C SER A 147 -5.55 35.49 -19.40
N VAL A 148 -4.22 35.51 -19.36
CA VAL A 148 -3.39 35.34 -18.16
C VAL A 148 -2.64 36.63 -17.93
N CYS A 149 -2.96 37.31 -16.83
CA CYS A 149 -2.30 38.52 -16.37
C CYS A 149 -1.36 38.20 -15.21
N ALA A 150 -0.13 38.71 -15.22
CA ALA A 150 0.83 38.49 -14.13
C ALA A 150 1.67 39.74 -13.84
N PRO A 151 2.07 39.97 -12.57
CA PRO A 151 2.98 41.06 -12.26
C PRO A 151 4.31 40.88 -12.99
N VAL A 152 4.85 41.96 -13.57
CA VAL A 152 5.92 42.02 -14.59
C VAL A 152 7.31 41.52 -14.12
N ARG A 153 7.37 40.78 -13.01
CA ARG A 153 8.57 40.12 -12.46
C ARG A 153 8.42 38.61 -12.22
N SER A 154 7.21 38.02 -12.29
CA SER A 154 7.00 36.59 -11.98
C SER A 154 7.07 35.65 -13.18
N LEU A 155 6.65 36.09 -14.37
CA LEU A 155 6.65 35.27 -15.60
C LEU A 155 7.49 35.90 -16.71
N ARG A 156 8.15 35.05 -17.50
CA ARG A 156 8.77 35.43 -18.79
C ARG A 156 8.36 34.44 -19.87
N TRP A 157 7.83 34.96 -20.97
CA TRP A 157 7.64 34.21 -22.20
C TRP A 157 8.98 33.76 -22.81
N LEU A 158 8.98 32.58 -23.43
CA LEU A 158 10.10 32.04 -24.19
C LEU A 158 9.58 31.43 -25.50
N PRO A 159 9.60 32.16 -26.63
CA PRO A 159 9.41 31.54 -27.93
C PRO A 159 10.64 30.69 -28.28
N GLY A 160 10.43 29.39 -28.53
CA GLY A 160 11.40 28.50 -29.20
C GLY A 160 12.74 28.24 -28.47
N ILE A 161 12.75 27.31 -27.50
CA ILE A 161 13.99 26.59 -27.14
C ILE A 161 13.71 25.08 -27.16
N GLY A 162 14.19 24.40 -28.21
CA GLY A 162 14.14 22.94 -28.31
C GLY A 162 15.23 22.27 -27.46
N GLY A 163 14.92 21.10 -26.88
CA GLY A 163 15.93 20.32 -26.14
C GLY A 163 15.40 19.42 -25.03
N ARG A 164 14.69 18.34 -25.39
CA ARG A 164 14.35 17.17 -24.53
C ARG A 164 13.96 17.49 -23.06
N MET A 165 12.70 17.83 -22.83
CA MET A 165 12.00 17.38 -21.62
C MET A 165 10.75 16.59 -22.06
N GLY A 166 10.68 15.32 -21.66
CA GLY A 166 9.73 14.36 -22.20
C GLY A 166 8.39 14.37 -21.48
N PHE A 167 7.46 15.17 -22.00
CA PHE A 167 6.03 14.87 -22.04
C PHE A 167 5.48 15.44 -23.37
N ALA A 168 4.73 14.65 -24.12
CA ALA A 168 3.84 15.07 -25.19
C ALA A 168 2.40 14.69 -24.76
N PRO A 169 1.31 15.33 -25.24
CA PRO A 169 1.03 15.78 -26.61
C PRO A 169 1.69 17.09 -27.05
N GLU A 170 1.42 17.49 -28.30
CA GLU A 170 2.14 18.56 -29.00
C GLU A 170 2.01 19.96 -28.34
N PRO A 171 3.06 20.79 -28.41
CA PRO A 171 3.03 22.15 -27.87
C PRO A 171 2.20 23.10 -28.75
N VAL A 172 1.69 24.17 -28.13
CA VAL A 172 0.91 25.21 -28.81
C VAL A 172 1.69 25.84 -29.97
N ALA A 173 1.30 25.46 -31.19
CA ALA A 173 1.72 26.07 -32.44
C ALA A 173 0.53 26.48 -33.35
N SER A 174 -0.70 26.07 -33.00
CA SER A 174 -1.95 26.38 -33.72
C SER A 174 -2.67 27.62 -33.18
N LEU A 175 -2.65 27.88 -31.87
CA LEU A 175 -3.35 29.00 -31.26
C LEU A 175 -2.52 30.28 -31.39
N GLY A 176 -2.98 31.21 -32.24
CA GLY A 176 -2.27 32.45 -32.57
C GLY A 176 -2.17 33.42 -31.39
N VAL A 177 -1.06 33.35 -30.65
CA VAL A 177 -0.79 34.23 -29.50
C VAL A 177 -0.76 35.70 -29.92
N GLN A 178 -1.73 36.49 -29.43
CA GLN A 178 -1.73 37.95 -29.58
C GLN A 178 -1.64 38.65 -28.21
N PRO A 179 -0.93 39.79 -28.12
CA PRO A 179 -0.91 40.60 -26.91
C PRO A 179 -2.30 41.22 -26.67
N ALA A 180 -2.81 41.11 -25.44
CA ALA A 180 -4.16 41.56 -25.12
C ALA A 180 -4.31 43.09 -25.33
N PRO A 181 -5.23 43.56 -26.19
CA PRO A 181 -5.36 44.98 -26.50
C PRO A 181 -5.70 45.79 -25.24
N GLY A 182 -4.81 46.72 -24.88
CA GLY A 182 -4.97 47.63 -23.74
C GLY A 182 -4.44 47.12 -22.38
N ALA A 183 -3.93 45.90 -22.27
CA ALA A 183 -3.55 45.29 -20.98
C ALA A 183 -2.05 44.92 -20.88
N PRO A 184 -1.15 45.86 -20.52
CA PRO A 184 0.29 45.58 -20.42
C PRO A 184 0.59 44.59 -19.28
N GLY A 185 1.14 43.43 -19.63
CA GLY A 185 1.41 42.33 -18.69
C GLY A 185 0.41 41.16 -18.75
N CYS A 186 -0.56 41.21 -19.67
CA CYS A 186 -1.46 40.11 -19.98
C CYS A 186 -1.17 39.53 -21.38
N ALA A 187 -1.32 38.22 -21.52
CA ALA A 187 -1.40 37.54 -22.82
C ALA A 187 -2.79 36.90 -22.97
N SER A 188 -3.25 36.75 -24.21
CA SER A 188 -4.60 36.26 -24.54
C SER A 188 -4.58 35.19 -25.62
N TRP A 189 -5.54 34.27 -25.54
CA TRP A 189 -5.78 33.19 -26.49
C TRP A 189 -7.27 33.16 -26.84
N ASP A 190 -7.53 32.85 -28.10
CA ASP A 190 -8.85 32.48 -28.60
C ASP A 190 -8.84 30.95 -28.85
N VAL A 191 -9.94 30.27 -28.57
CA VAL A 191 -10.04 28.80 -28.62
C VAL A 191 -11.07 28.42 -29.66
N GLU A 192 -10.61 28.11 -30.87
CA GLU A 192 -11.47 27.80 -32.02
C GLU A 192 -12.30 26.52 -31.84
N ALA A 193 -13.51 26.57 -32.39
CA ALA A 193 -14.48 25.48 -32.36
C ALA A 193 -13.98 24.24 -33.12
N GLY A 194 -13.70 23.18 -32.38
CA GLY A 194 -13.25 21.89 -32.91
C GLY A 194 -12.01 21.30 -32.24
N HIS A 195 -11.34 22.03 -31.33
CA HIS A 195 -10.24 21.49 -30.54
C HIS A 195 -10.74 20.76 -29.27
N PRO A 196 -10.65 19.41 -29.19
CA PRO A 196 -10.90 18.70 -27.94
C PRO A 196 -9.73 18.91 -26.97
N ASP A 197 -10.04 19.28 -25.73
CA ASP A 197 -9.08 19.51 -24.63
C ASP A 197 -7.96 20.52 -24.97
N PRO A 198 -8.28 21.82 -25.12
CA PRO A 198 -7.29 22.87 -25.29
C PRO A 198 -6.43 23.02 -24.02
N GLN A 199 -5.10 23.05 -24.16
CA GLN A 199 -4.17 23.15 -23.03
C GLN A 199 -3.12 24.24 -23.27
N VAL A 200 -2.94 25.17 -22.31
CA VAL A 200 -1.91 26.21 -22.39
C VAL A 200 -0.90 26.06 -21.24
N VAL A 201 0.34 25.76 -21.60
CA VAL A 201 1.44 25.45 -20.65
C VAL A 201 2.40 26.64 -20.50
N PHE A 202 2.61 27.06 -19.26
CA PHE A 202 3.48 28.18 -18.89
C PHE A 202 4.72 27.69 -18.16
N ALA A 203 5.90 27.96 -18.72
CA ALA A 203 7.16 27.76 -18.02
C ALA A 203 7.29 28.78 -16.87
N VAL A 204 7.49 28.28 -15.65
CA VAL A 204 7.83 29.09 -14.48
C VAL A 204 9.33 29.37 -14.58
N PRO A 205 9.77 30.63 -14.77
CA PRO A 205 11.19 30.93 -14.75
C PRO A 205 11.76 30.54 -13.37
N PRO A 206 12.89 29.81 -13.29
CA PRO A 206 13.42 29.35 -12.02
C PRO A 206 13.75 30.57 -11.15
N ALA A 207 12.93 30.81 -10.13
CA ALA A 207 13.02 31.97 -9.26
C ALA A 207 14.48 32.17 -8.81
N PHE A 208 15.03 33.38 -8.95
CA PHE A 208 16.47 33.61 -8.82
C PHE A 208 16.98 33.11 -7.45
N GLY A 209 17.82 32.07 -7.50
CA GLY A 209 18.33 31.36 -6.31
C GLY A 209 17.71 29.99 -6.06
N GLY A 210 16.53 29.65 -6.60
CA GLY A 210 15.81 28.40 -6.32
C GLY A 210 16.59 27.13 -6.63
N SER A 211 17.26 27.05 -7.79
CA SER A 211 18.08 25.88 -8.15
C SER A 211 19.36 25.77 -7.31
N THR A 212 19.99 26.90 -6.97
CA THR A 212 21.19 26.95 -6.11
C THR A 212 20.84 26.66 -4.65
N LEU A 213 19.72 27.17 -4.14
CA LEU A 213 19.22 26.93 -2.79
C LEU A 213 18.68 25.51 -2.64
N ALA A 214 17.97 24.96 -3.64
CA ALA A 214 17.57 23.55 -3.63
C ALA A 214 18.78 22.60 -3.65
N LYS A 215 19.79 22.91 -4.46
CA LYS A 215 21.08 22.19 -4.44
C LYS A 215 21.79 22.37 -3.09
N ALA A 216 21.87 23.59 -2.56
CA ALA A 216 22.52 23.87 -1.28
C ALA A 216 21.80 23.23 -0.09
N LEU A 217 20.46 23.21 -0.05
CA LEU A 217 19.66 22.49 0.94
C LEU A 217 19.79 20.97 0.77
N THR A 218 19.89 20.46 -0.44
CA THR A 218 20.13 19.03 -0.71
C THR A 218 21.55 18.61 -0.30
N ILE A 219 22.55 19.43 -0.60
CA ILE A 219 23.95 19.25 -0.19
C ILE A 219 24.09 19.40 1.32
N ALA A 220 23.45 20.41 1.94
CA ALA A 220 23.41 20.58 3.39
C ALA A 220 22.67 19.43 4.07
N ARG A 221 21.61 18.87 3.46
CA ARG A 221 20.95 17.64 3.94
C ARG A 221 21.90 16.45 3.89
N TYR A 222 22.63 16.23 2.79
CA TYR A 222 23.64 15.16 2.72
C TYR A 222 24.81 15.40 3.67
N PHE A 223 25.24 16.66 3.85
CA PHE A 223 26.29 17.07 4.76
C PHE A 223 25.88 16.86 6.22
N LEU A 224 24.63 17.22 6.60
CA LEU A 224 24.07 16.96 7.92
C LEU A 224 23.86 15.46 8.18
N TRP A 225 23.43 14.67 7.18
CA TRP A 225 23.44 13.21 7.26
C TRP A 225 24.84 12.65 7.49
N THR A 226 25.84 13.17 6.76
CA THR A 226 27.25 12.80 6.88
C THR A 226 27.82 13.20 8.25
N LEU A 227 27.49 14.39 8.75
CA LEU A 227 27.92 14.91 10.04
C LEU A 227 27.25 14.13 11.19
N ALA A 228 25.95 13.82 11.08
CA ALA A 228 25.24 12.98 12.05
C ALA A 228 25.76 11.54 12.04
N PHE A 229 26.10 10.98 10.87
CA PHE A 229 26.75 9.68 10.74
C PHE A 229 28.14 9.69 11.39
N PHE A 230 28.99 10.68 11.12
CA PHE A 230 30.31 10.80 11.76
C PHE A 230 30.23 11.13 13.26
N ALA A 231 29.22 11.88 13.72
CA ALA A 231 28.97 12.10 15.14
C ALA A 231 28.55 10.81 15.84
N ALA A 232 27.63 10.03 15.25
CA ALA A 232 27.21 8.74 15.77
C ALA A 232 28.35 7.71 15.74
N ALA A 233 29.12 7.63 14.65
CA ALA A 233 30.26 6.74 14.51
C ALA A 233 31.42 7.13 15.45
N GLY A 234 31.75 8.42 15.55
CA GLY A 234 32.80 8.94 16.43
C GLY A 234 32.45 8.77 17.90
N ALA A 235 31.21 9.04 18.30
CA ALA A 235 30.77 8.80 19.67
C ALA A 235 30.63 7.30 19.98
N ALA A 236 30.25 6.45 19.02
CA ALA A 236 30.29 4.99 19.16
C ALA A 236 31.74 4.47 19.26
N GLY A 237 32.68 5.12 18.59
CA GLY A 237 34.12 4.93 18.73
C GLY A 237 34.62 5.26 20.13
N ARG A 238 34.13 6.36 20.72
CA ARG A 238 34.44 6.80 22.10
C ARG A 238 33.71 6.01 23.21
N MET A 239 32.72 5.17 22.89
CA MET A 239 32.04 4.34 23.89
C MET A 239 32.98 3.26 24.48
N GLY A 240 33.13 3.26 25.80
CA GLY A 240 33.84 2.21 26.53
C GLY A 240 33.17 0.83 26.38
N ALA A 241 33.97 -0.23 26.58
CA ALA A 241 33.53 -1.61 26.38
C ALA A 241 32.27 -1.99 27.20
N GLY A 242 32.16 -1.48 28.44
CA GLY A 242 31.00 -1.71 29.30
C GLY A 242 29.69 -1.17 28.72
N ASP A 243 29.71 0.03 28.12
CA ASP A 243 28.51 0.62 27.53
C ASP A 243 28.15 0.00 26.19
N ARG A 244 29.15 -0.41 25.39
CA ARG A 244 28.93 -1.29 24.22
C ARG A 244 28.19 -2.58 24.62
N GLN A 245 28.61 -3.22 25.73
CA GLN A 245 27.94 -4.42 26.25
C GLN A 245 26.55 -4.16 26.88
N ARG A 246 26.31 -2.97 27.43
CA ARG A 246 24.97 -2.57 27.92
C ARG A 246 24.01 -2.34 26.75
N ILE A 247 24.42 -1.55 25.76
CA ILE A 247 23.64 -1.27 24.55
C ILE A 247 23.36 -2.57 23.78
N ALA A 248 24.34 -3.46 23.62
CA ALA A 248 24.13 -4.76 22.98
C ALA A 248 23.09 -5.62 23.72
N ARG A 249 23.10 -5.64 25.06
CA ARG A 249 22.09 -6.33 25.88
C ARG A 249 20.70 -5.71 25.75
N CYS A 250 20.57 -4.39 25.84
CA CYS A 250 19.29 -3.69 25.66
C CYS A 250 18.73 -3.94 24.25
N SER A 251 19.54 -3.77 23.20
CA SER A 251 19.14 -4.02 21.81
C SER A 251 18.78 -5.48 21.56
N TYR A 252 19.46 -6.45 22.18
CA TYR A 252 19.09 -7.86 22.12
C TYR A 252 17.73 -8.14 22.77
N THR A 253 17.48 -7.60 23.96
CA THR A 253 16.20 -7.77 24.66
C THR A 253 15.04 -7.12 23.89
N ILE A 254 15.24 -5.90 23.37
CA ILE A 254 14.26 -5.17 22.56
C ILE A 254 13.97 -5.94 21.26
N TYR A 255 15.01 -6.24 20.46
CA TYR A 255 14.85 -6.99 19.22
C TYR A 255 14.21 -8.37 19.46
N GLY A 256 14.63 -9.09 20.50
CA GLY A 256 14.09 -10.40 20.86
C GLY A 256 12.65 -10.35 21.38
N TRP A 257 12.19 -9.24 21.94
CA TRP A 257 10.77 -9.04 22.28
C TRP A 257 9.94 -8.73 21.03
N LEU A 258 10.41 -7.80 20.20
CA LEU A 258 9.74 -7.39 18.96
C LEU A 258 9.68 -8.53 17.93
N ASP A 259 10.78 -9.25 17.66
CA ASP A 259 10.81 -10.35 16.70
C ASP A 259 9.83 -11.46 17.08
N ARG A 260 9.73 -11.82 18.37
CA ARG A 260 8.73 -12.79 18.85
C ARG A 260 7.30 -12.28 18.68
N ARG A 261 7.04 -10.99 18.97
CA ARG A 261 5.69 -10.40 18.91
C ARG A 261 5.26 -9.89 17.53
N LEU A 262 6.13 -9.83 16.53
CA LEU A 262 5.90 -9.16 15.24
C LEU A 262 4.56 -9.49 14.55
N ALA A 263 4.12 -10.76 14.57
CA ALA A 263 2.81 -11.13 14.02
C ALA A 263 1.63 -10.54 14.82
N HIS A 264 1.72 -10.46 16.14
CA HIS A 264 0.71 -9.79 16.97
C HIS A 264 0.75 -8.27 16.80
N LEU A 265 1.93 -7.68 16.56
CA LEU A 265 2.07 -6.27 16.22
C LEU A 265 1.41 -5.95 14.87
N PHE A 266 1.55 -6.84 13.88
CA PHE A 266 0.81 -6.76 12.61
C PHE A 266 -0.71 -6.78 12.82
N LEU A 267 -1.24 -7.70 13.63
CA LEU A 267 -2.68 -7.71 13.96
C LEU A 267 -3.14 -6.40 14.60
N VAL A 268 -2.44 -5.91 15.63
CA VAL A 268 -2.88 -4.72 16.39
C VAL A 268 -2.74 -3.44 15.56
N LEU A 269 -1.59 -3.23 14.92
CA LEU A 269 -1.37 -2.04 14.08
C LEU A 269 -2.26 -2.08 12.83
N GLY A 270 -2.30 -3.22 12.13
CA GLY A 270 -3.08 -3.39 10.92
C GLY A 270 -4.59 -3.30 11.13
N LEU A 271 -5.11 -3.75 12.28
CA LEU A 271 -6.51 -3.54 12.64
C LEU A 271 -6.81 -2.06 12.91
N ALA A 272 -6.01 -1.40 13.74
CA ALA A 272 -6.22 0.02 14.08
C ALA A 272 -6.12 0.93 12.84
N ILE A 273 -5.10 0.71 12.00
CA ILE A 273 -4.88 1.46 10.76
C ILE A 273 -5.93 1.12 9.70
N GLY A 274 -6.30 -0.16 9.56
CA GLY A 274 -7.31 -0.61 8.61
C GLY A 274 -8.70 -0.05 8.93
N VAL A 275 -9.12 -0.10 10.20
CA VAL A 275 -10.39 0.51 10.64
C VAL A 275 -10.37 2.03 10.42
N ALA A 276 -9.23 2.70 10.64
CA ALA A 276 -9.10 4.12 10.32
C ALA A 276 -9.22 4.42 8.81
N PHE A 277 -8.66 3.57 7.93
CA PHE A 277 -8.88 3.70 6.48
C PHE A 277 -10.35 3.48 6.09
N ILE A 278 -11.03 2.48 6.66
CA ILE A 278 -12.46 2.22 6.43
C ILE A 278 -13.32 3.41 6.85
N ALA A 279 -13.03 4.03 8.01
CA ALA A 279 -13.81 5.13 8.55
C ALA A 279 -13.58 6.48 7.84
N ILE A 280 -12.41 6.69 7.24
CA ILE A 280 -12.04 7.98 6.62
C ILE A 280 -12.24 8.00 5.10
N ARG A 281 -11.98 6.89 4.40
CA ARG A 281 -12.12 6.83 2.93
C ARG A 281 -13.60 6.87 2.54
N PRO A 282 -14.06 7.84 1.72
CA PRO A 282 -15.42 7.85 1.22
C PRO A 282 -15.68 6.66 0.25
N PRO A 283 -16.95 6.26 0.03
CA PRO A 283 -17.31 5.29 -0.98
C PRO A 283 -16.73 5.62 -2.37
N GLY A 284 -16.41 4.60 -3.17
CA GLY A 284 -15.99 4.78 -4.56
C GLY A 284 -14.55 5.30 -4.73
N ALA A 285 -13.83 5.62 -3.65
CA ALA A 285 -12.49 6.18 -3.71
C ALA A 285 -11.37 5.13 -3.83
N VAL A 286 -11.65 3.83 -3.99
CA VAL A 286 -10.62 2.84 -4.36
C VAL A 286 -10.57 2.68 -5.89
N PRO A 287 -9.39 2.63 -6.54
CA PRO A 287 -9.31 2.41 -7.99
C PRO A 287 -10.02 1.12 -8.41
N ASP A 288 -10.86 1.23 -9.44
CA ASP A 288 -11.71 0.18 -10.02
C ASP A 288 -12.88 -0.31 -9.12
N GLU A 289 -13.20 0.36 -8.00
CA GLU A 289 -14.23 -0.11 -7.04
C GLU A 289 -15.61 -0.34 -7.68
N PHE A 290 -16.01 0.50 -8.65
CA PHE A 290 -17.26 0.31 -9.39
C PHE A 290 -17.27 -0.96 -10.26
N ALA A 291 -16.14 -1.32 -10.88
CA ALA A 291 -16.01 -2.55 -11.66
C ALA A 291 -16.02 -3.79 -10.74
N HIS A 292 -15.43 -3.69 -9.55
CA HIS A 292 -15.54 -4.70 -8.51
C HIS A 292 -17.00 -4.85 -8.01
N ALA A 293 -17.71 -3.75 -7.78
CA ALA A 293 -19.14 -3.76 -7.44
C ALA A 293 -19.99 -4.44 -8.52
N SER A 294 -19.76 -4.15 -9.80
CA SER A 294 -20.44 -4.86 -10.91
C SER A 294 -20.18 -6.37 -10.92
N LYS A 295 -18.97 -6.82 -10.54
CA LYS A 295 -18.70 -8.27 -10.42
C LYS A 295 -19.43 -8.91 -9.25
N ILE A 296 -19.55 -8.20 -8.13
CA ILE A 296 -20.32 -8.64 -6.96
C ILE A 296 -21.81 -8.75 -7.31
N ALA A 297 -22.35 -7.77 -8.04
CA ALA A 297 -23.73 -7.78 -8.55
C ALA A 297 -23.99 -8.94 -9.54
N LEU A 298 -23.08 -9.22 -10.48
CA LEU A 298 -23.18 -10.41 -11.35
C LEU A 298 -23.22 -11.71 -10.55
N MET A 299 -22.41 -11.83 -9.49
CA MET A 299 -22.42 -13.00 -8.61
C MET A 299 -23.72 -13.10 -7.78
N ALA A 300 -24.36 -11.97 -7.43
CA ALA A 300 -25.69 -11.96 -6.81
C ALA A 300 -26.76 -12.48 -7.78
N ALA A 301 -26.74 -12.02 -9.03
CA ALA A 301 -27.58 -12.52 -10.14
C ALA A 301 -27.18 -13.93 -10.66
N GLY A 302 -26.40 -14.69 -9.87
CA GLY A 302 -26.00 -16.07 -10.14
C GLY A 302 -24.88 -16.26 -11.19
N GLN A 303 -24.39 -15.21 -11.83
CA GLN A 303 -23.35 -15.31 -12.87
C GLN A 303 -21.93 -15.24 -12.28
N LEU A 304 -21.44 -16.40 -11.83
CA LEU A 304 -20.16 -16.51 -11.13
C LEU A 304 -18.93 -16.28 -12.03
N VAL A 305 -18.98 -16.64 -13.32
CA VAL A 305 -17.84 -16.61 -14.28
C VAL A 305 -18.34 -16.16 -15.65
N GLY A 306 -17.47 -15.56 -16.46
CA GLY A 306 -17.78 -15.09 -17.83
C GLY A 306 -17.93 -13.58 -17.92
N ALA A 307 -18.12 -13.10 -19.15
CA ALA A 307 -18.46 -11.73 -19.48
C ALA A 307 -19.96 -11.45 -19.29
N ASP A 308 -20.36 -10.18 -19.35
CA ASP A 308 -21.75 -9.75 -19.16
C ASP A 308 -22.64 -10.16 -20.36
N GLU A 309 -23.44 -11.21 -20.20
CA GLU A 309 -24.35 -11.72 -21.25
C GLU A 309 -25.63 -10.86 -21.39
N GLY A 310 -25.68 -9.68 -20.76
CA GLY A 310 -26.84 -8.80 -20.76
C GLY A 310 -27.93 -9.21 -19.76
N ARG A 311 -27.57 -10.03 -18.77
CA ARG A 311 -28.47 -10.45 -17.69
C ARG A 311 -28.77 -9.27 -16.76
N GLU A 312 -30.04 -9.13 -16.37
CA GLU A 312 -30.47 -8.18 -15.35
C GLU A 312 -29.74 -8.45 -14.02
N ARG A 313 -29.32 -7.39 -13.33
CA ARG A 313 -28.58 -7.49 -12.06
C ARG A 313 -28.85 -6.30 -11.14
N PRO A 314 -28.50 -6.35 -9.84
CA PRO A 314 -28.67 -5.21 -8.96
C PRO A 314 -27.65 -4.13 -9.32
N ASN A 315 -28.11 -2.92 -9.65
CA ASN A 315 -27.20 -1.84 -10.05
C ASN A 315 -26.54 -1.18 -8.83
N LEU A 316 -25.53 -1.84 -8.26
CA LEU A 316 -24.79 -1.37 -7.09
C LEU A 316 -24.12 -0.01 -7.27
N LEU A 317 -24.01 0.54 -8.49
CA LEU A 317 -23.54 1.92 -8.68
C LEU A 317 -24.53 2.95 -8.11
N ASP A 318 -25.83 2.71 -8.21
CA ASP A 318 -26.85 3.69 -7.78
C ASP A 318 -26.79 3.96 -6.26
N ASN A 319 -26.28 3.00 -5.48
CA ASN A 319 -26.01 3.22 -4.05
C ASN A 319 -24.86 4.20 -3.76
N TYR A 320 -23.91 4.43 -4.67
CA TYR A 320 -22.82 5.38 -4.44
C TYR A 320 -23.30 6.83 -4.59
N GLY A 321 -24.37 7.09 -5.36
CA GLY A 321 -24.93 8.44 -5.57
C GLY A 321 -23.86 9.49 -5.92
N PRO A 322 -23.70 10.56 -5.12
CA PRO A 322 -22.70 11.61 -5.39
C PRO A 322 -21.25 11.10 -5.35
N PHE A 323 -20.97 9.97 -4.72
CA PHE A 323 -19.64 9.36 -4.68
C PHE A 323 -19.26 8.63 -5.98
N GLN A 324 -20.06 8.73 -7.04
CA GLN A 324 -19.60 8.43 -8.40
C GLN A 324 -18.66 9.54 -8.95
N GLU A 325 -18.88 10.80 -8.54
CA GLU A 325 -18.14 11.98 -9.00
C GLU A 325 -16.91 12.28 -8.10
N VAL A 326 -15.98 11.32 -8.04
CA VAL A 326 -14.87 11.38 -7.07
C VAL A 326 -13.82 12.46 -7.39
N TYR A 327 -13.72 12.91 -8.66
CA TYR A 327 -12.70 13.85 -9.13
C TYR A 327 -13.00 15.30 -8.72
N GLY A 328 -12.02 15.98 -8.12
CA GLY A 328 -12.11 17.40 -7.71
C GLY A 328 -13.07 17.72 -6.54
N ARG A 329 -14.10 16.89 -6.32
CA ARG A 329 -15.13 17.07 -5.29
C ARG A 329 -14.63 16.77 -3.87
N LYS A 330 -15.13 17.55 -2.91
CA LYS A 330 -15.16 17.27 -1.47
C LYS A 330 -16.58 16.88 -1.06
N PHE A 331 -16.71 16.10 0.01
CA PHE A 331 -17.97 15.55 0.49
C PHE A 331 -18.23 15.99 1.93
N SER A 332 -19.48 16.25 2.25
CA SER A 332 -19.94 16.52 3.62
C SER A 332 -20.24 15.23 4.39
N PRO A 333 -20.18 15.24 5.73
CA PRO A 333 -20.65 14.13 6.55
C PRO A 333 -22.14 13.77 6.30
N ALA A 334 -22.96 14.75 5.93
CA ALA A 334 -24.38 14.55 5.64
C ALA A 334 -24.63 13.80 4.32
N GLU A 335 -23.85 14.08 3.27
CA GLU A 335 -23.87 13.27 2.02
C GLU A 335 -23.46 11.82 2.29
N LEU A 336 -22.46 11.61 3.16
CA LEU A 336 -22.04 10.28 3.56
C LEU A 336 -23.14 9.56 4.35
N GLU A 337 -23.74 10.22 5.36
CA GLU A 337 -24.83 9.67 6.17
C GLU A 337 -26.04 9.26 5.32
N ALA A 338 -26.47 10.11 4.39
CA ALA A 338 -27.57 9.81 3.47
C ALA A 338 -27.27 8.59 2.59
N VAL A 339 -26.04 8.47 2.08
CA VAL A 339 -25.62 7.33 1.23
C VAL A 339 -25.50 6.02 2.03
N VAL A 340 -24.95 6.03 3.24
CA VAL A 340 -24.73 4.79 4.01
C VAL A 340 -26.01 4.28 4.68
N THR A 341 -26.99 5.16 4.91
CA THR A 341 -28.33 4.78 5.42
C THR A 341 -29.31 4.36 4.33
N ALA A 342 -29.11 4.76 3.07
CA ALA A 342 -29.95 4.37 1.95
C ALA A 342 -30.04 2.84 1.78
N PRO A 343 -31.22 2.26 1.45
CA PRO A 343 -31.38 0.83 1.21
C PRO A 343 -30.44 0.29 0.13
N LEU A 344 -29.88 -0.91 0.34
CA LEU A 344 -29.02 -1.57 -0.63
C LEU A 344 -29.79 -1.98 -1.90
N ALA A 345 -29.18 -1.77 -3.07
CA ALA A 345 -29.71 -2.28 -4.33
C ALA A 345 -29.62 -3.82 -4.36
N CYS A 346 -30.77 -4.46 -4.17
CA CYS A 346 -30.94 -5.91 -4.06
C CYS A 346 -31.85 -6.50 -5.13
N ALA A 347 -32.70 -5.70 -5.77
CA ALA A 347 -33.52 -6.11 -6.90
C ALA A 347 -32.73 -6.05 -8.21
N ASP A 348 -32.98 -7.00 -9.11
CA ASP A 348 -32.39 -7.00 -10.45
C ASP A 348 -32.98 -5.88 -11.32
N THR A 349 -32.17 -5.37 -12.25
CA THR A 349 -32.54 -4.26 -13.15
C THR A 349 -32.01 -4.48 -14.57
N ALA A 350 -32.78 -4.04 -15.57
CA ALA A 350 -32.37 -3.99 -16.97
C ALA A 350 -31.19 -3.02 -17.27
N ARG A 351 -30.79 -2.19 -16.29
CA ARG A 351 -29.78 -1.15 -16.48
C ARG A 351 -28.37 -1.76 -16.41
N LYS A 352 -27.69 -1.80 -17.55
CA LYS A 352 -26.29 -2.26 -17.64
C LYS A 352 -25.36 -1.30 -16.86
N GLY A 353 -24.92 -1.72 -15.68
CA GLY A 353 -23.85 -1.06 -14.92
C GLY A 353 -22.46 -1.25 -15.55
N VAL A 354 -21.44 -0.58 -15.01
CA VAL A 354 -20.04 -0.61 -15.50
C VAL A 354 -19.53 -2.04 -15.76
N ALA A 355 -18.69 -2.20 -16.78
CA ALA A 355 -18.12 -3.50 -17.17
C ALA A 355 -17.41 -4.19 -15.99
N ALA A 356 -17.86 -5.41 -15.67
CA ALA A 356 -17.25 -6.23 -14.63
C ALA A 356 -15.96 -6.91 -15.14
N PRO A 357 -14.93 -7.09 -14.30
CA PRO A 357 -13.74 -7.88 -14.65
C PRO A 357 -14.09 -9.37 -14.80
N ALA A 358 -14.48 -9.76 -16.02
CA ALA A 358 -14.89 -11.13 -16.40
C ALA A 358 -13.86 -12.21 -15.99
N GLY A 359 -12.57 -11.89 -16.17
CA GLY A 359 -11.44 -12.75 -15.79
C GLY A 359 -11.12 -12.82 -14.28
N ALA A 360 -11.87 -12.14 -13.42
CA ALA A 360 -11.66 -12.19 -11.97
C ALA A 360 -12.52 -13.28 -11.31
N SER A 361 -11.84 -14.20 -10.62
CA SER A 361 -12.45 -15.37 -9.99
C SER A 361 -13.46 -15.03 -8.89
N PRO A 362 -14.62 -15.71 -8.83
CA PRO A 362 -15.62 -15.50 -7.78
C PRO A 362 -15.08 -15.82 -6.37
N LEU A 363 -14.08 -16.71 -6.26
CA LEU A 363 -13.43 -17.04 -4.98
C LEU A 363 -12.88 -15.79 -4.27
N MET A 364 -12.36 -14.82 -5.03
CA MET A 364 -11.73 -13.63 -4.48
C MET A 364 -12.75 -12.56 -4.03
N TYR A 365 -14.03 -12.71 -4.39
CA TYR A 365 -15.14 -11.82 -4.02
C TYR A 365 -16.13 -12.47 -3.04
N LEU A 366 -15.88 -13.68 -2.53
CA LEU A 366 -16.82 -14.36 -1.63
C LEU A 366 -17.17 -13.53 -0.39
N SER A 367 -16.21 -12.76 0.15
CA SER A 367 -16.43 -11.87 1.29
C SER A 367 -17.43 -10.74 1.00
N PRO A 368 -17.23 -9.85 0.00
CA PRO A 368 -18.22 -8.84 -0.33
C PRO A 368 -19.52 -9.41 -0.93
N TRP A 369 -19.48 -10.50 -1.68
CA TRP A 369 -20.70 -11.15 -2.18
C TRP A 369 -21.56 -11.74 -1.06
N ALA A 370 -20.95 -12.37 -0.05
CA ALA A 370 -21.66 -12.80 1.16
C ALA A 370 -22.18 -11.60 1.96
N GLY A 371 -21.42 -10.50 2.03
CA GLY A 371 -21.86 -9.24 2.64
C GLY A 371 -23.09 -8.64 1.96
N HIS A 372 -23.11 -8.58 0.62
CA HIS A 372 -24.25 -8.13 -0.17
C HIS A 372 -25.47 -9.04 0.08
N THR A 373 -25.29 -10.35 -0.13
CA THR A 373 -26.35 -11.36 0.02
C THR A 373 -26.94 -11.38 1.43
N LEU A 374 -26.13 -11.16 2.47
CA LEU A 374 -26.58 -11.06 3.86
C LEU A 374 -27.34 -9.76 4.11
N THR A 375 -26.83 -8.63 3.63
CA THR A 375 -27.47 -7.32 3.82
C THR A 375 -28.84 -7.26 3.14
N CYS A 376 -28.97 -7.84 1.94
CA CYS A 376 -30.25 -7.98 1.23
C CYS A 376 -31.26 -8.90 1.93
N ARG A 377 -30.81 -9.84 2.77
CA ARG A 377 -31.70 -10.71 3.59
C ARG A 377 -32.07 -10.09 4.94
N LEU A 378 -31.55 -8.91 5.24
CA LEU A 378 -31.80 -8.14 6.47
C LEU A 378 -32.43 -6.78 6.17
N ASP A 379 -32.87 -6.55 4.92
CA ASP A 379 -33.37 -5.26 4.40
C ASP A 379 -32.46 -4.07 4.74
N GLY A 380 -31.14 -4.33 4.75
CA GLY A 380 -30.14 -3.41 5.28
C GLY A 380 -29.69 -2.30 4.33
N GLY A 381 -29.25 -1.19 4.91
CA GLY A 381 -28.67 -0.07 4.17
C GLY A 381 -27.28 -0.37 3.57
N PHE A 382 -26.91 0.41 2.55
CA PHE A 382 -25.65 0.28 1.82
C PHE A 382 -24.42 0.28 2.73
N GLY A 383 -24.41 1.06 3.82
CA GLY A 383 -23.31 1.10 4.78
C GLY A 383 -23.04 -0.24 5.48
N LEU A 384 -24.07 -1.04 5.76
CA LEU A 384 -23.92 -2.36 6.37
C LEU A 384 -23.18 -3.32 5.42
N TYR A 385 -23.56 -3.30 4.14
CA TYR A 385 -22.86 -4.04 3.09
C TYR A 385 -21.43 -3.51 2.90
N TYR A 386 -21.26 -2.21 2.66
CA TYR A 386 -20.00 -1.60 2.26
C TYR A 386 -18.95 -1.76 3.36
N TYR A 387 -19.20 -1.22 4.56
CA TYR A 387 -18.24 -1.29 5.66
C TYR A 387 -18.12 -2.70 6.25
N GLY A 388 -19.22 -3.48 6.30
CA GLY A 388 -19.18 -4.88 6.75
C GLY A 388 -18.28 -5.74 5.87
N SER A 389 -18.39 -5.62 4.54
CA SER A 389 -17.53 -6.33 3.59
C SER A 389 -16.06 -5.92 3.71
N GLN A 390 -15.79 -4.63 3.87
CA GLN A 390 -14.43 -4.11 4.04
C GLN A 390 -13.79 -4.56 5.37
N LEU A 391 -14.57 -4.66 6.45
CA LEU A 391 -14.12 -5.24 7.72
C LEU A 391 -13.81 -6.73 7.57
N VAL A 392 -14.64 -7.52 6.86
CA VAL A 392 -14.37 -8.94 6.62
C VAL A 392 -13.10 -9.13 5.77
N ASN A 393 -12.89 -8.33 4.73
CA ASN A 393 -11.64 -8.33 3.95
C ASN A 393 -10.42 -7.99 4.82
N LEU A 394 -10.53 -6.97 5.68
CA LEU A 394 -9.47 -6.61 6.63
C LEU A 394 -9.17 -7.75 7.61
N PHE A 395 -10.18 -8.38 8.21
CA PHE A 395 -9.98 -9.51 9.12
C PHE A 395 -9.32 -10.71 8.42
N LEU A 396 -9.73 -11.03 7.19
CA LEU A 396 -9.12 -12.13 6.42
C LEU A 396 -7.67 -11.82 6.03
N PHE A 397 -7.37 -10.59 5.64
CA PHE A 397 -6.01 -10.10 5.39
C PHE A 397 -5.12 -10.20 6.63
N LEU A 398 -5.61 -9.72 7.77
CA LEU A 398 -4.88 -9.75 9.04
C LEU A 398 -4.68 -11.19 9.55
N PHE A 399 -5.67 -12.07 9.40
CA PHE A 399 -5.57 -13.47 9.79
C PHE A 399 -4.55 -14.25 8.95
N LEU A 400 -4.61 -14.15 7.61
CA LEU A 400 -3.68 -14.82 6.71
C LEU A 400 -2.26 -14.25 6.84
N GLY A 401 -2.12 -12.92 6.93
CA GLY A 401 -0.85 -12.26 7.19
C GLY A 401 -0.25 -12.63 8.55
N PHE A 402 -1.06 -12.76 9.60
CA PHE A 402 -0.62 -13.27 10.91
C PHE A 402 -0.07 -14.69 10.81
N ILE A 403 -0.76 -15.59 10.11
CA ILE A 403 -0.31 -16.97 9.90
C ILE A 403 1.01 -17.00 9.11
N GLY A 404 1.08 -16.25 8.01
CA GLY A 404 2.28 -16.11 7.19
C GLY A 404 3.47 -15.63 8.01
N LEU A 405 3.33 -14.50 8.70
CA LEU A 405 4.37 -13.94 9.57
C LEU A 405 4.74 -14.91 10.69
N LYS A 406 3.77 -15.54 11.36
CA LYS A 406 3.97 -16.49 12.47
C LYS A 406 4.88 -17.64 12.09
N TRP A 407 4.78 -18.16 10.86
CA TRP A 407 5.67 -19.20 10.36
C TRP A 407 6.93 -18.68 9.65
N ALA A 408 6.93 -17.46 9.10
CA ALA A 408 8.07 -16.88 8.39
C ALA A 408 9.38 -16.94 9.20
N GLY A 409 10.45 -17.39 8.55
CA GLY A 409 11.82 -17.45 9.03
C GLY A 409 12.63 -16.26 8.56
N PHE A 410 13.50 -16.47 7.56
CA PHE A 410 14.21 -15.38 6.90
C PHE A 410 13.24 -14.40 6.21
N GLY A 411 13.59 -13.12 6.13
CA GLY A 411 12.71 -12.13 5.48
C GLY A 411 11.40 -11.81 6.21
N ARG A 412 11.16 -12.33 7.42
CA ARG A 412 9.97 -12.02 8.24
C ARG A 412 9.76 -10.52 8.51
N TRP A 413 10.85 -9.75 8.67
CA TRP A 413 10.79 -8.30 8.88
C TRP A 413 10.38 -7.52 7.62
N PRO A 414 10.96 -7.78 6.43
CA PRO A 414 10.44 -7.26 5.17
C PRO A 414 8.97 -7.64 4.89
N LEU A 415 8.58 -8.91 5.09
CA LEU A 415 7.18 -9.33 4.96
C LEU A 415 6.26 -8.52 5.88
N PHE A 416 6.67 -8.29 7.13
CA PHE A 416 5.92 -7.48 8.08
C PHE A 416 5.74 -6.04 7.60
N VAL A 417 6.82 -5.37 7.17
CA VAL A 417 6.74 -3.98 6.68
C VAL A 417 5.87 -3.91 5.43
N ILE A 418 6.05 -4.81 4.46
CA ILE A 418 5.35 -4.74 3.18
C ILE A 418 3.87 -5.07 3.33
N ALA A 419 3.50 -6.01 4.21
CA ALA A 419 2.10 -6.24 4.59
C ALA A 419 1.50 -5.07 5.40
N SER A 420 2.32 -4.29 6.10
CA SER A 420 1.90 -3.12 6.89
C SER A 420 2.07 -1.78 6.15
N LEU A 421 2.41 -1.79 4.85
CA LEU A 421 2.49 -0.56 4.07
C LEU A 421 1.10 0.09 3.99
N PRO A 422 1.01 1.43 3.98
CA PRO A 422 -0.25 2.15 3.80
C PRO A 422 -1.05 1.65 2.59
N MET A 423 -0.43 1.43 1.43
CA MET A 423 -1.13 0.85 0.26
C MET A 423 -1.67 -0.55 0.52
N SER A 424 -0.89 -1.42 1.18
CA SER A 424 -1.32 -2.78 1.51
C SER A 424 -2.56 -2.80 2.42
N LEU A 425 -2.62 -1.90 3.41
CA LEU A 425 -3.77 -1.75 4.32
C LEU A 425 -4.95 -1.02 3.66
N TYR A 426 -4.69 -0.10 2.73
CA TYR A 426 -5.71 0.54 1.90
C TYR A 426 -6.39 -0.45 0.95
N LEU A 427 -5.63 -1.38 0.37
CA LEU A 427 -6.15 -2.46 -0.48
C LEU A 427 -6.86 -3.55 0.34
N ALA A 428 -6.29 -3.93 1.50
CA ALA A 428 -6.91 -4.88 2.44
C ALA A 428 -8.29 -4.46 2.95
N THR A 429 -8.62 -3.17 2.84
CA THR A 429 -9.89 -2.58 3.25
C THR A 429 -10.81 -2.24 2.08
N SER A 430 -10.50 -2.64 0.85
CA SER A 430 -11.34 -2.38 -0.34
C SER A 430 -12.39 -3.47 -0.57
N LEU A 431 -13.29 -3.26 -1.54
CA LEU A 431 -14.14 -4.33 -2.11
C LEU A 431 -13.43 -5.17 -3.20
N SER A 432 -12.16 -4.90 -3.53
CA SER A 432 -11.45 -5.59 -4.62
C SER A 432 -10.90 -6.96 -4.22
N TYR A 433 -10.54 -7.76 -5.22
CA TYR A 433 -9.79 -9.00 -5.01
C TYR A 433 -8.37 -8.78 -4.45
N ASP A 434 -7.82 -7.55 -4.51
CA ASP A 434 -6.44 -7.27 -4.11
C ASP A 434 -6.21 -7.58 -2.63
N ALA A 435 -7.21 -7.35 -1.77
CA ALA A 435 -7.19 -7.70 -0.35
C ALA A 435 -6.87 -9.19 -0.16
N ASN A 436 -7.67 -10.06 -0.77
CA ASN A 436 -7.59 -11.51 -0.64
C ASN A 436 -6.36 -12.08 -1.36
N MET A 437 -6.02 -11.54 -2.53
CA MET A 437 -4.81 -11.90 -3.28
C MET A 437 -3.53 -11.59 -2.48
N LEU A 438 -3.40 -10.36 -1.95
CA LEU A 438 -2.21 -9.95 -1.19
C LEU A 438 -2.11 -10.71 0.15
N ALA A 439 -3.23 -10.95 0.82
CA ALA A 439 -3.31 -11.77 2.03
C ALA A 439 -2.73 -13.17 1.82
N LEU A 440 -3.18 -13.85 0.76
CA LEU A 440 -2.72 -15.18 0.38
C LEU A 440 -1.24 -15.17 -0.04
N CYS A 441 -0.77 -14.16 -0.78
CA CYS A 441 0.63 -14.01 -1.15
C CYS A 441 1.55 -13.88 0.07
N ILE A 442 1.22 -13.02 1.05
CA ILE A 442 1.98 -12.88 2.30
C ILE A 442 1.96 -14.18 3.12
N ALA A 443 0.82 -14.88 3.18
CA ALA A 443 0.71 -16.17 3.83
C ALA A 443 1.62 -17.23 3.17
N TYR A 444 1.56 -17.35 1.84
CA TYR A 444 2.30 -18.33 1.05
C TYR A 444 3.82 -18.10 1.14
N LEU A 445 4.29 -16.86 0.97
CA LEU A 445 5.70 -16.49 1.15
C LEU A 445 6.18 -16.75 2.58
N GLY A 446 5.34 -16.48 3.58
CA GLY A 446 5.61 -16.80 4.98
C GLY A 446 5.81 -18.30 5.22
N VAL A 447 4.98 -19.16 4.62
CA VAL A 447 5.14 -20.62 4.69
C VAL A 447 6.41 -21.10 3.97
N VAL A 448 6.72 -20.58 2.77
CA VAL A 448 7.96 -20.93 2.05
C VAL A 448 9.20 -20.60 2.89
N SER A 449 9.26 -19.39 3.46
CA SER A 449 10.35 -18.99 4.35
C SER A 449 10.41 -19.83 5.63
N GLY A 450 9.25 -20.11 6.23
CA GLY A 450 9.15 -20.95 7.41
C GLY A 450 9.61 -22.40 7.17
N ALA A 451 9.35 -22.95 5.98
CA ALA A 451 9.82 -24.27 5.57
C ALA A 451 11.34 -24.30 5.39
N TRP A 452 11.92 -23.28 4.75
CA TRP A 452 13.36 -23.14 4.60
C TRP A 452 14.08 -23.05 5.95
N SER A 453 13.69 -22.10 6.80
CA SER A 453 14.29 -21.90 8.13
C SER A 453 13.76 -22.87 9.20
N ARG A 454 13.00 -23.91 8.82
CA ARG A 454 12.44 -24.97 9.68
C ARG A 454 11.58 -24.49 10.86
N ARG A 455 10.96 -23.31 10.77
CA ARG A 455 9.94 -22.83 11.72
C ARG A 455 8.60 -23.55 11.57
N ILE A 456 8.37 -24.19 10.42
CA ILE A 456 7.28 -25.15 10.18
C ILE A 456 7.89 -26.43 9.58
N SER A 457 7.35 -27.60 9.92
CA SER A 457 7.83 -28.87 9.36
C SER A 457 7.41 -29.01 7.89
N ILE A 458 8.28 -29.61 7.07
CA ILE A 458 8.09 -29.76 5.61
C ILE A 458 6.71 -30.35 5.26
N VAL A 459 6.22 -31.34 6.01
CA VAL A 459 4.89 -31.94 5.77
C VAL A 459 3.75 -30.94 6.01
N ARG A 460 3.79 -30.16 7.10
CA ARG A 460 2.76 -29.14 7.39
C ARG A 460 2.85 -27.98 6.39
N ALA A 461 4.07 -27.57 6.03
CA ALA A 461 4.30 -26.54 5.03
C ALA A 461 3.78 -26.96 3.64
N GLN A 462 3.98 -28.21 3.24
CA GLN A 462 3.51 -28.72 1.95
C GLN A 462 1.98 -28.66 1.82
N TRP A 463 1.25 -29.09 2.86
CA TRP A 463 -0.22 -29.00 2.87
C TRP A 463 -0.72 -27.56 2.94
N ALA A 464 -0.04 -26.69 3.69
CA ALA A 464 -0.36 -25.25 3.72
C ALA A 464 -0.10 -24.57 2.37
N LEU A 465 1.00 -24.89 1.67
CA LEU A 465 1.32 -24.39 0.33
C LEU A 465 0.38 -24.95 -0.74
N LEU A 466 -0.09 -26.20 -0.61
CA LEU A 466 -1.12 -26.74 -1.50
C LEU A 466 -2.44 -25.97 -1.30
N GLY A 467 -2.91 -25.80 -0.05
CA GLY A 467 -4.15 -25.08 0.24
C GLY A 467 -4.11 -23.61 -0.20
N LEU A 468 -3.11 -22.85 0.26
CA LEU A 468 -2.90 -21.46 -0.15
C LEU A 468 -2.64 -21.33 -1.66
N GLY A 469 -1.92 -22.30 -2.24
CA GLY A 469 -1.59 -22.33 -3.66
C GLY A 469 -2.81 -22.56 -4.55
N LEU A 470 -3.72 -23.47 -4.18
CA LEU A 470 -4.98 -23.68 -4.90
C LEU A 470 -5.91 -22.46 -4.82
N LEU A 471 -5.95 -21.76 -3.68
CA LEU A 471 -6.67 -20.49 -3.55
C LEU A 471 -6.05 -19.41 -4.46
N LEU A 472 -4.72 -19.28 -4.48
CA LEU A 472 -3.99 -18.35 -5.36
C LEU A 472 -4.11 -18.73 -6.85
N ALA A 473 -4.24 -20.01 -7.18
CA ALA A 473 -4.39 -20.48 -8.56
C ALA A 473 -5.67 -19.94 -9.20
N LEU A 474 -6.70 -19.71 -8.39
CA LEU A 474 -7.97 -19.09 -8.76
C LEU A 474 -7.97 -17.58 -8.39
N SER A 475 -6.86 -16.87 -8.59
CA SER A 475 -6.75 -15.41 -8.42
C SER A 475 -6.52 -14.68 -9.75
N LYS A 476 -5.71 -13.61 -9.79
CA LYS A 476 -5.42 -12.80 -10.99
C LYS A 476 -4.44 -13.53 -11.93
N PRO A 477 -4.59 -13.45 -13.27
CA PRO A 477 -3.71 -14.13 -14.25
C PRO A 477 -2.20 -13.88 -14.08
N LEU A 478 -1.83 -12.76 -13.46
CA LEU A 478 -0.44 -12.34 -13.29
C LEU A 478 0.20 -12.86 -11.99
N MET A 479 -0.43 -13.80 -11.27
CA MET A 479 0.09 -14.35 -10.02
C MET A 479 0.80 -15.71 -10.14
N GLY A 480 0.70 -16.39 -11.29
CA GLY A 480 1.23 -17.75 -11.48
C GLY A 480 2.72 -17.94 -11.18
N TRP A 481 3.51 -16.87 -11.23
CA TRP A 481 4.94 -16.89 -10.87
C TRP A 481 5.20 -17.24 -9.41
N ILE A 482 4.26 -16.96 -8.49
CA ILE A 482 4.48 -17.19 -7.05
C ILE A 482 4.69 -18.67 -6.74
N PHE A 483 4.14 -19.56 -7.58
CA PHE A 483 4.31 -21.00 -7.48
C PHE A 483 5.74 -21.48 -7.74
N PHE A 484 6.67 -20.64 -8.23
CA PHE A 484 8.10 -20.96 -8.26
C PHE A 484 8.78 -20.79 -6.89
N ALA A 485 8.22 -20.01 -5.96
CA ALA A 485 8.85 -19.74 -4.66
C ALA A 485 9.20 -21.01 -3.84
N PRO A 486 8.37 -22.09 -3.77
CA PRO A 486 8.72 -23.31 -3.03
C PRO A 486 9.90 -24.10 -3.59
N TRP A 487 10.35 -23.83 -4.82
CA TRP A 487 11.51 -24.51 -5.41
C TRP A 487 12.77 -24.30 -4.58
N ILE A 488 12.86 -23.17 -3.86
CA ILE A 488 13.98 -22.90 -2.95
C ILE A 488 14.10 -23.95 -1.85
N CYS A 489 13.00 -24.55 -1.41
CA CYS A 489 13.00 -25.57 -0.37
C CYS A 489 13.55 -26.92 -0.83
N PHE A 490 13.77 -27.14 -2.14
CA PHE A 490 14.33 -28.37 -2.68
C PHE A 490 15.67 -28.77 -2.03
N ALA A 491 16.47 -27.79 -1.61
CA ALA A 491 17.75 -28.02 -0.92
C ALA A 491 17.64 -28.33 0.59
N VAL A 492 16.48 -28.11 1.25
CA VAL A 492 16.23 -28.56 2.64
C VAL A 492 15.29 -29.77 2.75
N VAL A 493 14.55 -30.12 1.69
CA VAL A 493 13.71 -31.32 1.65
C VAL A 493 14.61 -32.57 1.64
N ARG A 494 14.77 -33.15 2.84
CA ARG A 494 15.48 -34.41 3.10
C ARG A 494 14.60 -35.60 2.72
N GLY A 495 15.24 -36.65 2.21
CA GLY A 495 14.59 -37.84 1.67
C GLY A 495 15.09 -38.17 0.26
N GLY A 496 14.65 -39.31 -0.29
CA GLY A 496 14.90 -39.70 -1.67
C GLY A 496 14.19 -38.80 -2.69
N TRP A 497 14.51 -38.97 -3.97
CA TRP A 497 14.02 -38.10 -5.06
C TRP A 497 12.48 -37.98 -5.09
N LEU A 498 11.76 -39.07 -4.84
CA LEU A 498 10.29 -39.12 -4.73
C LEU A 498 9.72 -38.10 -3.72
N ILE A 499 10.40 -37.87 -2.59
CA ILE A 499 9.95 -36.92 -1.56
C ILE A 499 10.13 -35.48 -2.04
N ARG A 500 11.20 -35.19 -2.80
CA ARG A 500 11.43 -33.89 -3.43
C ARG A 500 10.49 -33.63 -4.61
N LEU A 501 10.20 -34.65 -5.42
CA LEU A 501 9.19 -34.56 -6.47
C LEU A 501 7.80 -34.30 -5.86
N ARG A 502 7.41 -35.05 -4.81
CA ARG A 502 6.13 -34.84 -4.12
C ARG A 502 6.03 -33.43 -3.51
N TRP A 503 7.15 -32.87 -3.03
CA TRP A 503 7.21 -31.46 -2.60
C TRP A 503 6.91 -30.50 -3.75
N LEU A 504 7.63 -30.58 -4.87
CA LEU A 504 7.42 -29.72 -6.04
C LEU A 504 6.01 -29.88 -6.62
N LEU A 505 5.54 -31.13 -6.76
CA LEU A 505 4.22 -31.45 -7.29
C LEU A 505 3.10 -30.77 -6.49
N LEU A 506 3.07 -30.94 -5.16
CA LEU A 506 1.96 -30.44 -4.34
C LEU A 506 2.09 -28.96 -3.96
N SER A 507 3.31 -28.42 -3.80
CA SER A 507 3.48 -27.01 -3.41
C SER A 507 3.54 -26.03 -4.57
N SER A 508 3.90 -26.50 -5.78
CA SER A 508 4.22 -25.68 -6.94
C SER A 508 3.46 -26.12 -8.20
N LEU A 509 3.72 -27.31 -8.71
CA LEU A 509 3.27 -27.71 -10.06
C LEU A 509 1.75 -27.89 -10.15
N LEU A 510 1.10 -28.47 -9.13
CA LEU A 510 -0.35 -28.63 -9.11
C LEU A 510 -1.09 -27.29 -9.00
N PRO A 511 -0.75 -26.37 -8.07
CA PRO A 511 -1.23 -24.99 -8.12
C PRO A 511 -1.00 -24.29 -9.46
N ALA A 512 0.18 -24.43 -10.07
CA ALA A 512 0.49 -23.83 -11.36
C ALA A 512 -0.35 -24.42 -12.52
N ALA A 513 -0.61 -25.74 -12.51
CA ALA A 513 -1.44 -26.40 -13.51
C ALA A 513 -2.91 -26.01 -13.38
N VAL A 514 -3.43 -25.88 -12.16
CA VAL A 514 -4.78 -25.35 -11.89
C VAL A 514 -4.88 -23.89 -12.35
N HIS A 515 -3.85 -23.08 -12.11
CA HIS A 515 -3.80 -21.69 -12.56
C HIS A 515 -3.78 -21.59 -14.09
N ALA A 516 -2.90 -22.34 -14.76
CA ALA A 516 -2.85 -22.39 -16.22
C ALA A 516 -4.20 -22.84 -16.82
N SER A 517 -4.84 -23.85 -16.21
CA SER A 517 -6.18 -24.31 -16.63
C SER A 517 -7.27 -23.26 -16.42
N TRP A 518 -7.19 -22.48 -15.33
CA TRP A 518 -8.08 -21.36 -15.05
C TRP A 518 -7.90 -20.24 -16.09
N ILE A 519 -6.66 -19.85 -16.41
CA ILE A 519 -6.39 -18.79 -17.39
C ILE A 519 -6.78 -19.23 -18.81
N PHE A 520 -6.49 -20.47 -19.20
CA PHE A 520 -6.90 -21.05 -20.48
C PHE A 520 -8.43 -21.19 -20.63
N ARG A 521 -9.16 -21.35 -19.52
CA ARG A 521 -10.64 -21.28 -19.50
C ARG A 521 -11.12 -19.86 -19.75
N LEU A 522 -10.51 -18.86 -19.12
CA LEU A 522 -10.91 -17.46 -19.26
C LEU A 522 -10.58 -16.92 -20.66
N SER A 523 -9.40 -17.21 -21.22
CA SER A 523 -8.98 -16.77 -22.55
C SER A 523 -9.77 -17.42 -23.72
N ARG A 524 -10.80 -18.22 -23.41
CA ARG A 524 -11.75 -18.79 -24.37
C ARG A 524 -13.19 -18.25 -24.21
N GLY A 525 -13.42 -17.38 -23.23
CA GLY A 525 -14.75 -16.86 -22.87
C GLY A 525 -14.74 -15.38 -22.45
N SER A 526 -13.66 -14.67 -22.76
CA SER A 526 -13.59 -13.21 -22.70
C SER A 526 -12.61 -12.72 -23.75
N ASP A 527 -13.09 -11.93 -24.70
CA ASP A 527 -12.24 -10.90 -25.29
C ASP A 527 -11.68 -10.05 -24.15
N GLY A 528 -10.38 -9.73 -24.20
CA GLY A 528 -9.78 -8.86 -23.20
C GLY A 528 -10.49 -7.51 -23.18
N TYR A 529 -10.56 -6.82 -22.04
CA TYR A 529 -11.05 -5.44 -22.04
C TYR A 529 -10.06 -4.57 -22.81
N VAL A 530 -10.40 -4.31 -24.07
CA VAL A 530 -9.71 -3.39 -24.97
C VAL A 530 -10.13 -1.97 -24.59
N ARG A 531 -9.16 -1.07 -24.40
CA ARG A 531 -9.44 0.35 -24.24
C ARG A 531 -10.11 0.86 -25.54
N PRO A 532 -11.27 1.54 -25.53
CA PRO A 532 -12.03 1.81 -26.75
C PRO A 532 -11.28 2.61 -27.84
N ASP A 533 -10.21 3.30 -27.46
CA ASP A 533 -9.29 4.08 -28.29
C ASP A 533 -8.02 3.31 -28.71
N VAL A 534 -7.95 2.00 -28.50
CA VAL A 534 -6.79 1.14 -28.82
C VAL A 534 -7.19 -0.02 -29.73
N GLU A 535 -6.64 -0.08 -30.93
CA GLU A 535 -6.76 -1.24 -31.82
C GLU A 535 -5.93 -2.44 -31.28
N SER A 536 -6.56 -3.29 -30.47
CA SER A 536 -5.92 -4.42 -29.77
C SER A 536 -5.21 -5.44 -30.66
N VAL A 537 -5.61 -5.55 -31.93
CA VAL A 537 -4.99 -6.45 -32.92
C VAL A 537 -3.48 -6.16 -33.04
N ASN A 538 -3.12 -4.88 -33.12
CA ASN A 538 -1.75 -4.44 -33.32
C ASN A 538 -0.84 -4.75 -32.11
N GLY A 539 -1.36 -4.76 -30.88
CA GLY A 539 -0.57 -4.84 -29.65
C GLY A 539 0.11 -6.20 -29.42
N MET A 540 -0.60 -7.29 -29.67
CA MET A 540 -0.02 -8.65 -29.52
C MET A 540 0.85 -9.03 -30.72
N GLU A 541 0.50 -8.59 -31.93
CA GLU A 541 1.32 -8.83 -33.12
C GLU A 541 2.65 -8.05 -33.05
N ALA A 542 2.64 -6.80 -32.59
CA ALA A 542 3.86 -6.03 -32.35
C ALA A 542 4.78 -6.68 -31.29
N LEU A 543 4.23 -7.34 -30.26
CA LEU A 543 5.01 -8.08 -29.26
C LEU A 543 5.78 -9.25 -29.89
N ILE A 544 5.15 -9.95 -30.83
CA ILE A 544 5.73 -11.11 -31.52
C ILE A 544 6.73 -10.64 -32.60
N ALA A 545 6.41 -9.57 -33.33
CA ALA A 545 7.25 -9.01 -34.38
C ALA A 545 8.51 -8.30 -33.86
N SER A 546 8.42 -7.56 -32.73
CA SER A 546 9.56 -6.90 -32.10
C SER A 546 9.57 -7.03 -30.57
N PRO A 547 9.96 -8.20 -30.03
CA PRO A 547 10.18 -8.37 -28.59
C PRO A 547 11.28 -7.46 -28.04
N LEU A 548 12.20 -6.95 -28.89
CA LEU A 548 13.20 -5.97 -28.48
C LEU A 548 12.58 -4.58 -28.22
N SER A 549 11.64 -4.13 -29.06
CA SER A 549 10.91 -2.87 -28.83
C SER A 549 10.10 -2.94 -27.52
N TYR A 550 9.48 -4.08 -27.22
CA TYR A 550 8.80 -4.31 -25.95
C TYR A 550 9.76 -4.20 -24.74
N LEU A 551 10.94 -4.83 -24.80
CA LEU A 551 11.96 -4.71 -23.74
C LEU A 551 12.50 -3.28 -23.60
N GLN A 552 12.68 -2.56 -24.71
CA GLN A 552 13.04 -1.14 -24.71
C GLN A 552 11.95 -0.29 -24.03
N MET A 553 10.67 -0.57 -24.27
CA MET A 553 9.58 0.19 -23.65
C MET A 553 9.37 -0.17 -22.16
N ILE A 554 9.64 -1.40 -21.73
CA ILE A 554 9.76 -1.71 -20.29
C ILE A 554 10.85 -0.84 -19.66
N ALA A 555 12.03 -0.72 -20.29
CA ALA A 555 13.11 0.13 -19.78
C ALA A 555 12.73 1.62 -19.78
N SER A 556 12.11 2.13 -20.86
CA SER A 556 11.56 3.49 -20.93
C SER A 556 10.58 3.76 -19.79
N THR A 557 9.65 2.83 -19.54
CA THR A 557 8.67 2.92 -18.45
C THR A 557 9.35 2.93 -17.08
N ALA A 558 10.38 2.08 -16.87
CA ALA A 558 11.08 1.97 -15.60
C ALA A 558 11.98 3.19 -15.26
N PHE A 559 12.54 3.86 -16.27
CA PHE A 559 13.47 4.99 -16.10
C PHE A 559 12.86 6.37 -16.39
N SER A 560 11.57 6.44 -16.72
CA SER A 560 10.79 7.69 -16.87
C SER A 560 10.03 8.06 -15.60
N ASN A 561 9.33 9.20 -15.62
CA ASN A 561 8.47 9.65 -14.53
C ASN A 561 7.37 8.62 -14.20
N THR A 562 6.89 7.85 -15.18
CA THR A 562 5.93 6.74 -15.00
C THR A 562 6.47 5.70 -14.02
N GLY A 563 7.74 5.32 -14.12
CA GLY A 563 8.41 4.40 -13.19
C GLY A 563 8.48 4.95 -11.76
N ALA A 564 8.69 6.26 -11.60
CA ALA A 564 8.66 6.93 -10.30
C ALA A 564 7.25 6.98 -9.69
N VAL A 565 6.21 7.21 -10.51
CA VAL A 565 4.79 7.14 -10.09
C VAL A 565 4.41 5.72 -9.70
N ILE A 566 4.78 4.71 -10.49
CA ILE A 566 4.59 3.29 -10.16
C ILE A 566 5.25 2.97 -8.81
N LEU A 567 6.50 3.39 -8.58
CA LEU A 567 7.22 3.16 -7.32
C LEU A 567 6.53 3.83 -6.11
N LYS A 568 6.06 5.07 -6.27
CA LYS A 568 5.22 5.75 -5.25
C LYS A 568 3.95 4.94 -4.94
N GLY A 569 3.29 4.41 -5.97
CA GLY A 569 2.10 3.57 -5.87
C GLY A 569 2.29 2.21 -5.19
N VAL A 570 3.54 1.73 -4.99
CA VAL A 570 3.81 0.53 -4.17
C VAL A 570 3.67 0.84 -2.68
N VAL A 571 3.96 2.08 -2.28
CA VAL A 571 3.94 2.55 -0.88
C VAL A 571 2.58 3.14 -0.51
N GLY A 572 2.02 3.97 -1.39
CA GLY A 572 0.75 4.67 -1.20
C GLY A 572 0.60 5.86 -2.15
N VAL A 573 -0.29 5.70 -3.12
CA VAL A 573 -1.02 6.81 -3.77
C VAL A 573 -2.48 6.40 -3.65
N PHE A 574 -3.30 7.25 -3.04
CA PHE A 574 -4.67 6.91 -2.61
C PHE A 574 -5.70 7.56 -3.53
N GLY A 575 -6.98 7.35 -3.22
CA GLY A 575 -8.06 7.80 -4.09
C GLY A 575 -7.96 7.10 -5.45
N TRP A 576 -8.28 7.82 -6.53
CA TRP A 576 -8.17 7.32 -7.91
C TRP A 576 -6.73 7.38 -8.45
N LEU A 577 -5.77 6.93 -7.63
CA LEU A 577 -4.32 7.18 -7.80
C LEU A 577 -3.97 8.67 -7.95
N ASP A 578 -4.83 9.49 -7.35
CA ASP A 578 -4.87 10.95 -7.45
C ASP A 578 -4.26 11.58 -6.16
N THR A 579 -4.46 10.94 -5.02
CA THR A 579 -4.07 11.45 -3.72
C THR A 579 -2.61 11.09 -3.41
N TYR A 580 -1.68 11.99 -3.71
CA TYR A 580 -0.24 11.84 -3.42
C TYR A 580 0.15 12.40 -2.04
N PRO A 581 0.61 11.56 -1.09
CA PRO A 581 1.28 12.05 0.11
C PRO A 581 2.55 12.87 -0.18
N PRO A 582 2.96 13.78 0.72
CA PRO A 582 4.17 14.59 0.58
C PRO A 582 5.45 13.73 0.63
N ASN A 583 6.53 14.19 0.00
CA ASN A 583 7.74 13.37 -0.26
C ASN A 583 8.43 12.77 1.00
N TYR A 584 8.16 13.29 2.20
CA TYR A 584 8.64 12.70 3.46
C TYR A 584 7.95 11.36 3.81
N PHE A 585 6.74 11.10 3.32
CA PHE A 585 6.05 9.81 3.42
C PHE A 585 6.84 8.69 2.72
N TYR A 586 7.17 8.87 1.43
CA TYR A 586 7.96 7.90 0.67
C TYR A 586 9.38 7.73 1.24
N SER A 587 9.97 8.80 1.76
CA SER A 587 11.27 8.77 2.46
C SER A 587 11.20 7.90 3.73
N THR A 588 10.10 7.99 4.48
CA THR A 588 9.84 7.18 5.67
C THR A 588 9.60 5.71 5.30
N ALA A 589 8.92 5.44 4.18
CA ALA A 589 8.73 4.09 3.66
C ALA A 589 10.02 3.43 3.18
N ALA A 590 10.89 4.19 2.49
CA ALA A 590 12.22 3.72 2.13
C ALA A 590 13.03 3.33 3.37
N LEU A 591 13.01 4.17 4.42
CA LEU A 591 13.65 3.85 5.72
C LEU A 591 13.04 2.58 6.36
N ALA A 592 11.72 2.40 6.31
CA ALA A 592 11.04 1.21 6.81
C ALA A 592 11.48 -0.05 6.05
N ILE A 593 11.45 -0.02 4.72
CA ILE A 593 11.78 -1.14 3.84
C ILE A 593 13.26 -1.49 3.98
N PHE A 594 14.18 -0.56 3.74
CA PHE A 594 15.63 -0.82 3.84
C PHE A 594 16.06 -1.15 5.27
N GLY A 595 15.47 -0.50 6.28
CA GLY A 595 15.69 -0.83 7.69
C GLY A 595 15.26 -2.26 8.02
N SER A 596 14.15 -2.75 7.45
CA SER A 596 13.69 -4.12 7.65
C SER A 596 14.61 -5.17 7.04
N LEU A 597 15.31 -4.86 5.93
CA LEU A 597 16.28 -5.78 5.32
C LEU A 597 17.37 -6.15 6.32
N ALA A 598 17.88 -5.18 7.10
CA ALA A 598 18.95 -5.36 8.08
C ALA A 598 18.57 -6.21 9.31
N LEU A 599 17.28 -6.53 9.49
CA LEU A 599 16.73 -7.17 10.69
C LEU A 599 16.65 -8.70 10.61
N ASN A 600 17.30 -9.34 9.64
CA ASN A 600 17.33 -10.80 9.60
C ASN A 600 18.11 -11.40 10.78
N SER A 601 17.55 -12.44 11.39
CA SER A 601 18.16 -13.24 12.46
C SER A 601 18.27 -14.73 12.14
N GLN A 602 17.73 -15.17 11.00
CA GLN A 602 17.63 -16.58 10.62
C GLN A 602 18.60 -16.93 9.50
N ALA A 603 18.98 -18.20 9.40
CA ALA A 603 19.66 -18.72 8.21
C ALA A 603 18.73 -18.55 6.99
N LYS A 604 19.24 -17.88 5.95
CA LYS A 604 18.56 -17.63 4.68
C LYS A 604 19.22 -18.39 3.53
N PRO A 605 18.58 -18.53 2.37
CA PRO A 605 19.23 -18.97 1.14
C PRO A 605 20.36 -17.99 0.77
N SER A 606 21.56 -18.50 0.50
CA SER A 606 22.78 -17.69 0.38
C SER A 606 23.70 -18.14 -0.76
N GLY A 607 24.56 -17.24 -1.23
CA GLY A 607 25.44 -17.44 -2.38
C GLY A 607 24.81 -17.01 -3.70
N LEU A 608 25.65 -16.87 -4.74
CA LEU A 608 25.27 -16.27 -6.03
C LEU A 608 24.00 -16.91 -6.64
N LYS A 609 23.88 -18.24 -6.60
CA LYS A 609 22.73 -18.97 -7.15
C LYS A 609 21.38 -18.55 -6.53
N ALA A 610 21.34 -18.24 -5.23
CA ALA A 610 20.13 -17.79 -4.55
C ALA A 610 19.75 -16.34 -4.90
N GLY A 611 20.76 -15.48 -5.12
CA GLY A 611 20.55 -14.11 -5.61
C GLY A 611 20.07 -14.10 -7.07
N VAL A 612 20.74 -14.85 -7.94
CA VAL A 612 20.38 -15.00 -9.36
C VAL A 612 18.95 -15.53 -9.51
N PHE A 613 18.56 -16.57 -8.76
CA PHE A 613 17.18 -17.09 -8.77
C PHE A 613 16.12 -16.05 -8.38
N ALA A 614 16.40 -15.23 -7.37
CA ALA A 614 15.46 -14.19 -6.92
C ALA A 614 15.31 -13.08 -7.97
N TRP A 615 16.43 -12.61 -8.55
CA TRP A 615 16.43 -11.57 -9.57
C TRP A 615 15.92 -12.06 -10.92
N SER A 616 16.18 -13.31 -11.32
CA SER A 616 15.64 -13.88 -12.55
C SER A 616 14.12 -14.02 -12.47
N ILE A 617 13.58 -14.44 -11.33
CA ILE A 617 12.13 -14.39 -11.09
C ILE A 617 11.64 -12.94 -11.14
N ALA A 618 12.30 -11.99 -10.48
CA ALA A 618 11.83 -10.60 -10.49
C ALA A 618 11.78 -9.97 -11.89
N ILE A 619 12.82 -10.18 -12.70
CA ILE A 619 12.88 -9.69 -14.09
C ILE A 619 11.80 -10.39 -14.94
N MET A 620 11.65 -11.72 -14.83
CA MET A 620 10.61 -12.49 -15.52
C MET A 620 9.20 -12.01 -15.13
N VAL A 621 8.96 -11.72 -13.84
CA VAL A 621 7.65 -11.24 -13.36
C VAL A 621 7.35 -9.86 -13.92
N ILE A 622 8.29 -8.92 -13.90
CA ILE A 622 8.10 -7.60 -14.54
C ILE A 622 7.80 -7.78 -16.03
N ALA A 623 8.59 -8.58 -16.74
CA ALA A 623 8.43 -8.83 -18.17
C ALA A 623 7.11 -9.52 -18.55
N ILE A 624 6.54 -10.37 -17.69
CA ILE A 624 5.22 -11.00 -17.89
C ILE A 624 4.08 -10.06 -17.48
N MET A 625 4.23 -9.34 -16.37
CA MET A 625 3.17 -8.48 -15.82
C MET A 625 2.85 -7.28 -16.72
N CYS A 626 3.83 -6.82 -17.50
CA CYS A 626 3.66 -5.75 -18.49
C CYS A 626 2.93 -6.19 -19.78
N ILE A 627 2.83 -7.49 -20.09
CA ILE A 627 2.26 -7.99 -21.36
C ILE A 627 0.82 -7.52 -21.61
N PRO A 628 -0.16 -7.71 -20.69
CA PRO A 628 -1.54 -7.29 -20.97
C PRO A 628 -1.70 -5.78 -21.08
N PHE A 629 -0.86 -5.00 -20.38
CA PHE A 629 -0.88 -3.54 -20.47
C PHE A 629 -0.29 -3.05 -21.80
N TYR A 630 0.74 -3.72 -22.31
CA TYR A 630 1.27 -3.47 -23.65
C TYR A 630 0.25 -3.86 -24.73
N ALA A 631 -0.32 -5.06 -24.67
CA ALA A 631 -1.14 -5.61 -25.74
C ALA A 631 -2.58 -5.08 -25.82
N TYR A 632 -3.17 -4.62 -24.71
CA TYR A 632 -4.60 -4.25 -24.65
C TYR A 632 -4.90 -2.84 -24.09
N TRP A 633 -3.89 -2.09 -23.64
CA TRP A 633 -4.10 -0.80 -22.94
C TRP A 633 -3.21 0.35 -23.44
N THR A 634 -2.00 0.06 -23.90
CA THR A 634 -1.04 1.07 -24.35
C THR A 634 -1.32 1.46 -25.79
N GLN A 635 -1.44 2.77 -26.08
CA GLN A 635 -1.60 3.25 -27.45
C GLN A 635 -0.32 3.01 -28.27
N PRO A 636 -0.41 2.69 -29.58
CA PRO A 636 0.78 2.36 -30.40
C PRO A 636 1.87 3.44 -30.48
N GLN A 637 1.53 4.71 -30.22
CA GLN A 637 2.45 5.85 -30.25
C GLN A 637 3.04 6.21 -28.87
N SER A 638 2.62 5.52 -27.80
CA SER A 638 3.05 5.85 -26.44
C SER A 638 4.52 5.46 -26.19
N PRO A 639 5.34 6.32 -25.56
CA PRO A 639 6.75 6.02 -25.28
C PRO A 639 6.95 5.13 -24.03
N VAL A 640 5.87 4.74 -23.35
CA VAL A 640 5.83 3.98 -22.09
C VAL A 640 4.64 3.03 -22.07
N ILE A 641 4.67 2.01 -21.21
CA ILE A 641 3.53 1.11 -20.99
C ILE A 641 2.54 1.78 -20.03
N GLU A 642 1.33 2.01 -20.51
CA GLU A 642 0.25 2.67 -19.76
C GLU A 642 -0.53 1.70 -18.86
N GLY A 643 -1.34 2.22 -17.94
CA GLY A 643 -2.20 1.41 -17.06
C GLY A 643 -1.48 0.60 -15.97
N LEU A 644 -0.13 0.55 -15.98
CA LEU A 644 0.67 -0.05 -14.93
C LEU A 644 0.58 0.73 -13.61
N GLN A 645 0.37 0.01 -12.51
CA GLN A 645 0.16 0.60 -11.18
C GLN A 645 1.02 -0.09 -10.12
N GLY A 646 1.50 0.70 -9.16
CA GLY A 646 2.39 0.20 -8.08
C GLY A 646 1.81 -0.94 -7.25
N ARG A 647 0.48 -0.97 -7.02
CA ARG A 647 -0.18 -2.03 -6.24
C ARG A 647 0.10 -3.45 -6.76
N TYR A 648 0.24 -3.61 -8.08
CA TYR A 648 0.49 -4.92 -8.70
C TYR A 648 1.87 -5.48 -8.34
N PHE A 649 2.84 -4.62 -8.02
CA PHE A 649 4.21 -5.01 -7.67
C PHE A 649 4.41 -5.30 -6.17
N ILE A 650 3.42 -5.05 -5.30
CA ILE A 650 3.56 -5.29 -3.84
C ILE A 650 3.91 -6.76 -3.51
N PRO A 651 3.28 -7.80 -4.11
CA PRO A 651 3.68 -9.18 -3.87
C PRO A 651 5.10 -9.51 -4.36
N LEU A 652 5.55 -8.87 -5.45
CA LEU A 652 6.92 -9.04 -5.95
C LEU A 652 7.94 -8.36 -5.03
N LEU A 653 7.65 -7.16 -4.53
CA LEU A 653 8.48 -6.50 -3.52
C LEU A 653 8.58 -7.35 -2.25
N ALA A 654 7.47 -7.94 -1.81
CA ALA A 654 7.44 -8.89 -0.68
C ALA A 654 8.39 -10.08 -0.91
N PHE A 655 8.34 -10.70 -2.09
CA PHE A 655 9.27 -11.77 -2.48
C PHE A 655 10.73 -11.29 -2.48
N VAL A 656 11.08 -10.27 -3.27
CA VAL A 656 12.47 -9.82 -3.44
C VAL A 656 13.10 -9.36 -2.12
N ALA A 657 12.37 -8.57 -1.32
CA ALA A 657 12.90 -8.03 -0.07
C ALA A 657 13.25 -9.12 0.97
N MET A 658 12.58 -10.27 0.95
CA MET A 658 12.96 -11.42 1.78
C MET A 658 14.36 -11.93 1.44
N PHE A 659 14.69 -12.03 0.14
CA PHE A 659 15.99 -12.49 -0.34
C PHE A 659 17.08 -11.43 -0.13
N CYS A 660 16.76 -10.15 -0.29
CA CYS A 660 17.67 -9.04 0.00
C CYS A 660 18.01 -8.91 1.50
N SER A 661 17.19 -9.44 2.41
CA SER A 661 17.42 -9.33 3.86
C SER A 661 18.79 -9.86 4.33
N PHE A 662 19.42 -9.17 5.28
CA PHE A 662 20.78 -9.40 5.76
C PHE A 662 20.88 -9.14 7.27
N SER A 663 22.03 -9.46 7.87
CA SER A 663 22.19 -9.59 9.32
C SER A 663 23.22 -8.60 9.87
N VAL A 664 22.79 -7.45 10.42
CA VAL A 664 23.71 -6.45 11.03
C VAL A 664 24.10 -6.82 12.47
N PRO A 665 25.09 -6.16 13.12
CA PRO A 665 25.41 -6.37 14.53
C PRO A 665 24.21 -6.11 15.47
N ILE A 666 24.09 -6.90 16.54
CA ILE A 666 22.92 -6.92 17.42
C ILE A 666 22.61 -5.56 18.07
N ALA A 667 23.63 -4.75 18.34
CA ALA A 667 23.48 -3.41 18.91
C ALA A 667 22.63 -2.48 18.02
N LEU A 668 22.70 -2.63 16.69
CA LEU A 668 21.94 -1.83 15.73
C LEU A 668 20.51 -2.37 15.52
N ARG A 669 20.30 -3.69 15.63
CA ARG A 669 18.98 -4.32 15.37
C ARG A 669 17.88 -3.84 16.29
N GLY A 670 18.17 -3.58 17.56
CA GLY A 670 17.17 -3.07 18.51
C GLY A 670 16.61 -1.70 18.11
N VAL A 671 17.51 -0.79 17.70
CA VAL A 671 17.15 0.56 17.24
C VAL A 671 16.43 0.51 15.89
N ALA A 672 16.98 -0.24 14.92
CA ALA A 672 16.37 -0.39 13.60
C ALA A 672 14.97 -1.03 13.68
N ALA A 673 14.77 -2.04 14.54
CA ALA A 673 13.45 -2.65 14.76
C ALA A 673 12.43 -1.67 15.36
N ALA A 674 12.85 -0.83 16.32
CA ALA A 674 12.00 0.21 16.87
C ALA A 674 11.63 1.27 15.83
N LEU A 675 12.60 1.78 15.06
CA LEU A 675 12.37 2.75 13.98
C LEU A 675 11.43 2.20 12.91
N VAL A 676 11.62 0.94 12.47
CA VAL A 676 10.73 0.27 11.52
C VAL A 676 9.30 0.18 12.05
N ILE A 677 9.10 -0.18 13.33
CA ILE A 677 7.75 -0.29 13.91
C ILE A 677 7.09 1.07 14.13
N VAL A 678 7.85 2.11 14.49
CA VAL A 678 7.33 3.50 14.61
C VAL A 678 7.01 4.11 13.24
N SER A 679 7.74 3.75 12.19
CA SER A 679 7.51 4.26 10.84
C SER A 679 6.11 3.94 10.30
N ILE A 680 5.56 2.77 10.63
CA ILE A 680 4.26 2.30 10.13
C ILE A 680 3.10 3.23 10.52
N PRO A 681 2.79 3.47 11.81
CA PRO A 681 1.72 4.39 12.20
C PRO A 681 2.00 5.85 11.79
N VAL A 682 3.27 6.27 11.70
CA VAL A 682 3.62 7.61 11.19
C VAL A 682 3.24 7.75 9.71
N MET A 683 3.61 6.80 8.86
CA MET A 683 3.21 6.78 7.45
C MET A 683 1.68 6.72 7.31
N SER A 684 1.01 5.87 8.08
CA SER A 684 -0.45 5.74 8.04
C SER A 684 -1.15 7.01 8.49
N ALA A 685 -0.67 7.72 9.51
CA ALA A 685 -1.23 9.03 9.89
C ALA A 685 -1.10 10.04 8.74
N ILE A 686 0.06 10.11 8.06
CA ILE A 686 0.28 11.01 6.92
C ILE A 686 -0.65 10.63 5.74
N ALA A 687 -0.83 9.33 5.47
CA ALA A 687 -1.76 8.84 4.46
C ALA A 687 -3.20 9.24 4.75
N LEU A 688 -3.67 9.03 5.99
CA LEU A 688 -5.01 9.39 6.42
C LEU A 688 -5.24 10.91 6.35
N THR A 689 -4.29 11.73 6.80
CA THR A 689 -4.37 13.20 6.64
C THR A 689 -4.45 13.61 5.17
N SER A 690 -3.70 12.95 4.28
CA SER A 690 -3.74 13.23 2.83
C SER A 690 -5.11 12.91 2.22
N ILE A 691 -5.72 11.77 2.62
CA ILE A 691 -7.06 11.36 2.20
C ILE A 691 -8.12 12.32 2.77
N ILE A 692 -7.98 12.73 4.04
CA ILE A 692 -8.88 13.73 4.64
C ILE A 692 -8.84 15.01 3.82
N SER A 693 -7.67 15.64 3.66
CA SER A 693 -7.54 16.93 2.97
C SER A 693 -8.04 16.91 1.51
N ARG A 694 -8.02 15.75 0.86
CA ARG A 694 -8.52 15.55 -0.51
C ARG A 694 -10.05 15.48 -0.60
N TYR A 695 -10.73 14.92 0.41
CA TYR A 695 -12.16 14.60 0.35
C TYR A 695 -13.03 15.39 1.33
N TYR A 696 -12.45 16.02 2.36
CA TYR A 696 -13.13 16.85 3.37
C TYR A 696 -12.31 18.12 3.60
#